data_AF-A0A955YRK4-F1
#
_entry.id   AF-A0A955YRK4-F1
#
_cell.length_a   1.000
_cell.length_b   1.000
_cell.length_c   1.000
_cell.angle_alpha   90.00
_cell.angle_beta   90.00
_cell.angle_gamma   90.00
#
_symmetry.space_group_name_H-M   'P 1'
#
loop_
_entity.id
_entity.type
_entity.pdbx_description
1 polymer ?
#
loop_
_entity_poly.entity_id
_entity_poly.type
_entity_poly.pdbx_seq_one_letter_code
_entity_poly.pdbx_strand_id
1 'polypeptide(L)'
;ASGDCLTDLACAAGTCVPTDGPCTDDTDCGGDTYCCGDDCLPPGETQSVCIPYGQGPRGDVNDMCLGEVTIGVFAPSTQCSFTDPPMGDPFPDHKNILTTPLVADTPFDSGAAVEILIVAYNGDDGGSQAAVGSSAGKFGVVRILNGQTCAQHQALRDGANDIIAASPPAVGDLDGDGRVEIVTHHRLGGLVAFHWDPVSSKYITYWVSSGGVSPLVRGAHLDNVNRWDGPALHDLDNDGFPEVLSGSEVYNGRTGQRINLSQDLSATAYISPGSIAVVGDLDGDQIPEYIDQDVWSWSTVAQEWVYAYPGFSKSFHHFAYADFGTAGANPEDFDPTTLDGVPEIVGTGLSQATIVTLSGQEILYWNKSGEGGGPPTIGDFDNDGFPEIAAAWKTAYRIFDLDCLGPNNPAGCADKFVRWFRPSQDSSSNRTGSSIFDFDGDGQAEAVYGDECYTRVYDGKGGEVLYSAFRSSCTWYENPIVADPDRDSSSEILVGSNTNCDIVCDAVDPIHRGELCEADTDCFSGTCDEGFCRCGEQSDCQGETVCADPPMGTPGMGKTCRAAQGTQKKYGLFVLRDRLDRWASSRPLWNQHAYSVTNVNDDGSIPQSSNWLPNYAQPGLNNFRQNVQGDTGAEDLPDITGKTSDAVCQFSGGKVTLTATVCNRGNRTVGAAMPATFYKGNPTDNNILCTSYTEGPVPVGGCLEVSCEIGEKLDGTVTMVVNDDGQGGKTTVECNDDNNTDAVTIKECVPLK
;
A
#
# COMPACT_ATOMS: atom_id res chain seq x y z
N ALA A 1 -11.88 11.31 50.01
CA ALA A 1 -10.78 12.27 49.78
C ALA A 1 -9.48 11.49 49.73
N SER A 2 -8.43 11.98 49.08
CA SER A 2 -7.13 11.31 49.01
C SER A 2 -6.54 11.03 50.39
N GLY A 3 -6.86 11.85 51.39
CA GLY A 3 -6.52 11.61 52.80
C GLY A 3 -7.19 10.39 53.46
N ASP A 4 -8.18 9.77 52.80
CA ASP A 4 -8.82 8.53 53.24
C ASP A 4 -8.16 7.28 52.63
N CYS A 5 -7.24 7.46 51.67
CA CYS A 5 -6.51 6.38 51.01
C CYS A 5 -5.23 6.01 51.79
N LEU A 6 -4.69 4.82 51.54
CA LEU A 6 -3.40 4.41 52.10
C LEU A 6 -2.27 5.27 51.55
N THR A 7 -1.11 5.20 52.22
CA THR A 7 0.13 5.79 51.72
C THR A 7 0.41 5.26 50.31
N ASP A 8 0.81 6.14 49.39
CA ASP A 8 1.08 5.86 47.96
C ASP A 8 -0.18 5.61 47.10
N LEU A 9 -1.37 5.96 47.62
CA LEU A 9 -2.63 5.99 46.87
C LEU A 9 -3.24 7.40 46.83
N ALA A 10 -3.82 7.77 45.70
CA ALA A 10 -4.67 8.95 45.53
C ALA A 10 -6.14 8.55 45.37
N CYS A 11 -7.08 9.44 45.73
CA CYS A 11 -8.49 9.22 45.44
C CYS A 11 -8.82 9.80 44.06
N ALA A 12 -9.14 8.95 43.10
CA ALA A 12 -9.56 9.33 41.74
C ALA A 12 -10.90 8.68 41.41
N ALA A 13 -11.85 9.45 40.87
CA ALA A 13 -13.19 8.98 40.52
C ALA A 13 -13.91 8.18 41.64
N GLY A 14 -13.65 8.52 42.90
CA GLY A 14 -14.25 7.87 44.08
C GLY A 14 -13.60 6.55 44.51
N THR A 15 -12.46 6.17 43.92
CA THR A 15 -11.69 4.96 44.28
C THR A 15 -10.26 5.33 44.66
N CYS A 16 -9.61 4.56 45.54
CA CYS A 16 -8.20 4.74 45.86
C CYS A 16 -7.33 4.00 44.82
N VAL A 17 -6.50 4.73 44.10
CA VAL A 17 -5.63 4.21 43.02
C VAL A 17 -4.16 4.54 43.31
N PRO A 18 -3.20 3.74 42.82
CA PRO A 18 -1.77 4.08 42.93
C PRO A 18 -1.44 5.45 42.34
N THR A 19 -0.43 6.12 42.88
CA THR A 19 0.03 7.42 42.37
C THR A 19 1.54 7.58 42.41
N ASP A 20 2.09 8.23 41.38
CA ASP A 20 3.52 8.54 41.27
C ASP A 20 3.87 9.95 41.81
N GLY A 21 2.87 10.65 42.33
CA GLY A 21 3.04 11.97 42.95
C GLY A 21 2.34 13.09 42.20
N PRO A 22 2.60 14.36 42.57
CA PRO A 22 1.93 15.51 42.00
C PRO A 22 2.38 15.80 40.56
N CYS A 23 1.45 16.31 39.74
CA CYS A 23 1.69 16.71 38.36
C CYS A 23 1.01 18.05 38.04
N THR A 24 1.33 18.61 36.89
CA THR A 24 0.67 19.77 36.27
C THR A 24 -0.11 19.35 35.03
N ASP A 25 0.52 18.54 34.18
CA ASP A 25 -0.05 17.93 32.98
C ASP A 25 0.56 16.53 32.74
N ASP A 26 0.19 15.87 31.66
CA ASP A 26 0.57 14.48 31.38
C ASP A 26 2.09 14.29 31.15
N THR A 27 2.82 15.35 30.80
CA THR A 27 4.29 15.27 30.61
C THR A 27 5.05 15.15 31.93
N ASP A 28 4.43 15.53 33.05
CA ASP A 28 4.98 15.31 34.39
C ASP A 28 4.85 13.84 34.85
N CYS A 29 4.11 13.01 34.11
CA CYS A 29 3.79 11.63 34.46
C CYS A 29 4.59 10.63 33.62
N GLY A 30 5.30 9.72 34.29
CA GLY A 30 6.10 8.68 33.64
C GLY A 30 5.34 7.38 33.44
N GLY A 31 5.86 6.53 32.55
CA GLY A 31 5.31 5.21 32.26
C GLY A 31 3.84 5.24 31.82
N ASP A 32 3.11 4.19 32.15
CA ASP A 32 1.70 4.03 31.80
C ASP A 32 0.73 4.81 32.72
N THR A 33 1.01 6.10 32.95
CA THR A 33 0.24 7.00 33.83
C THR A 33 -0.12 8.34 33.18
N TYR A 34 -1.12 9.04 33.72
CA TYR A 34 -1.57 10.36 33.26
C TYR A 34 -1.86 11.30 34.43
N CYS A 35 -1.89 12.60 34.16
CA CYS A 35 -2.13 13.61 35.17
C CYS A 35 -3.62 13.79 35.46
N CYS A 36 -4.00 13.33 36.64
CA CYS A 36 -5.35 13.46 37.17
C CYS A 36 -5.51 14.80 37.91
N GLY A 37 -6.24 15.75 37.31
CA GLY A 37 -6.57 17.06 37.88
C GLY A 37 -8.05 17.26 38.24
N ASP A 38 -8.62 18.43 37.94
CA ASP A 38 -9.99 18.79 38.34
C ASP A 38 -11.08 17.84 37.76
N ASP A 39 -10.78 17.14 36.66
CA ASP A 39 -11.66 16.21 35.95
C ASP A 39 -11.87 14.88 36.70
N CYS A 40 -10.93 14.50 37.56
CA CYS A 40 -10.86 13.19 38.20
C CYS A 40 -10.81 13.24 39.73
N LEU A 41 -10.37 14.39 40.29
CA LEU A 41 -10.20 14.56 41.72
C LEU A 41 -11.55 14.75 42.44
N PRO A 42 -11.66 14.34 43.71
CA PRO A 42 -12.81 14.63 44.53
C PRO A 42 -13.06 16.15 44.64
N PRO A 43 -14.33 16.61 44.68
CA PRO A 43 -14.62 18.03 44.82
C PRO A 43 -13.92 18.66 46.03
N GLY A 44 -13.08 19.67 45.77
CA GLY A 44 -12.34 20.42 46.78
C GLY A 44 -10.86 20.05 46.93
N GLU A 45 -10.37 19.04 46.20
CA GLU A 45 -8.94 18.79 46.01
C GLU A 45 -8.44 19.57 44.78
N THR A 46 -7.25 20.18 44.87
CA THR A 46 -6.72 21.08 43.82
C THR A 46 -5.30 20.74 43.37
N GLN A 47 -4.69 19.71 43.95
CA GLN A 47 -3.34 19.27 43.59
C GLN A 47 -3.49 18.04 42.68
N SER A 48 -3.21 18.23 41.38
CA SER A 48 -3.22 17.12 40.43
C SER A 48 -2.14 16.09 40.76
N VAL A 49 -2.40 14.84 40.42
CA VAL A 49 -1.53 13.69 40.72
C VAL A 49 -1.48 12.71 39.55
N CYS A 50 -0.33 12.08 39.31
CA CYS A 50 -0.20 11.04 38.30
C CYS A 50 -0.90 9.77 38.77
N ILE A 51 -1.76 9.19 37.94
CA ILE A 51 -2.44 7.90 38.18
C ILE A 51 -2.39 7.02 36.93
N PRO A 52 -2.46 5.69 37.05
CA PRO A 52 -2.41 4.78 35.90
C PRO A 52 -3.53 4.98 34.89
N TYR A 53 -3.23 4.81 33.60
CA TYR A 53 -4.26 4.65 32.57
C TYR A 53 -5.16 3.43 32.83
N GLY A 54 -6.39 3.47 32.32
CA GLY A 54 -7.43 2.46 32.60
C GLY A 54 -8.08 2.60 33.99
N GLN A 55 -7.62 3.54 34.82
CA GLN A 55 -8.29 3.96 36.05
C GLN A 55 -9.00 5.29 35.82
N GLY A 56 -10.27 5.37 36.22
CA GLY A 56 -11.14 6.48 35.84
C GLY A 56 -10.67 7.85 36.34
N PRO A 57 -11.11 8.94 35.67
CA PRO A 57 -12.13 8.99 34.62
C PRO A 57 -11.63 8.74 33.20
N ARG A 58 -10.31 8.80 32.93
CA ARG A 58 -9.79 8.47 31.60
C ARG A 58 -9.79 6.95 31.43
N GLY A 59 -10.08 6.51 30.21
CA GLY A 59 -10.05 5.09 29.86
C GLY A 59 -8.62 4.63 29.60
N ASP A 60 -8.47 3.71 28.66
CA ASP A 60 -7.18 3.24 28.20
C ASP A 60 -6.57 4.12 27.09
N VAL A 61 -7.24 5.23 26.72
CA VAL A 61 -6.87 6.11 25.61
C VAL A 61 -6.86 7.58 26.06
N ASN A 62 -5.91 8.33 25.51
CA ASN A 62 -5.76 9.77 25.58
C ASN A 62 -6.31 10.40 24.29
N ASP A 63 -7.60 10.72 24.27
CA ASP A 63 -8.27 11.30 23.10
C ASP A 63 -7.64 12.63 22.63
N MET A 64 -6.80 13.27 23.47
CA MET A 64 -6.08 14.50 23.13
C MET A 64 -4.76 14.25 22.39
N CYS A 65 -4.42 13.00 22.09
CA CYS A 65 -3.22 12.62 21.36
C CYS A 65 -3.37 12.89 19.86
N LEU A 66 -3.33 14.18 19.52
CA LEU A 66 -3.46 14.72 18.18
C LEU A 66 -2.25 15.59 17.84
N GLY A 67 -1.85 15.64 16.58
CA GLY A 67 -0.81 16.54 16.11
C GLY A 67 -0.69 16.59 14.59
N GLU A 68 -0.04 17.64 14.07
CA GLU A 68 0.29 17.71 12.65
C GLU A 68 1.40 16.68 12.35
N VAL A 69 1.06 15.64 11.59
CA VAL A 69 2.05 14.68 11.08
C VAL A 69 2.72 15.30 9.86
N THR A 70 3.81 16.02 10.08
CA THR A 70 4.69 16.38 8.97
C THR A 70 5.48 15.12 8.60
N ILE A 71 5.28 14.58 7.40
CA ILE A 71 6.11 13.49 6.86
C ILE A 71 7.61 13.86 6.84
N GLY A 72 7.96 15.13 7.05
CA GLY A 72 9.33 15.61 7.12
C GLY A 72 10.09 15.07 5.92
N VAL A 73 11.20 14.37 6.17
CA VAL A 73 11.88 13.61 5.12
C VAL A 73 11.10 12.35 4.76
N PHE A 74 10.68 12.26 3.49
CA PHE A 74 10.17 11.03 2.88
C PHE A 74 11.30 9.99 2.75
N ALA A 75 11.49 9.16 3.77
CA ALA A 75 12.60 8.19 3.87
C ALA A 75 12.13 6.77 4.21
N PRO A 76 11.41 6.10 3.30
CA PRO A 76 10.96 4.74 3.56
C PRO A 76 12.08 3.71 3.69
N SER A 77 11.82 2.72 4.54
CA SER A 77 12.65 1.55 4.78
C SER A 77 11.91 0.27 4.41
N THR A 78 12.63 -0.85 4.26
CA THR A 78 11.99 -2.14 3.98
C THR A 78 11.46 -2.75 5.29
N GLN A 79 10.14 -2.89 5.39
CA GLN A 79 9.48 -3.60 6.48
C GLN A 79 9.68 -5.11 6.34
N CYS A 80 9.34 -5.65 5.17
CA CYS A 80 9.57 -7.05 4.85
C CYS A 80 9.85 -7.27 3.35
N SER A 81 10.36 -8.45 3.00
CA SER A 81 10.52 -8.85 1.62
C SER A 81 10.32 -10.35 1.42
N PHE A 82 9.76 -10.72 0.27
CA PHE A 82 9.79 -12.09 -0.22
C PHE A 82 10.82 -12.17 -1.34
N THR A 83 11.99 -12.72 -1.03
CA THR A 83 13.07 -12.94 -2.02
C THR A 83 13.28 -14.43 -2.29
N ASP A 84 13.00 -15.29 -1.31
CA ASP A 84 13.18 -16.73 -1.42
C ASP A 84 11.97 -17.50 -0.86
N PRO A 85 11.49 -18.56 -1.54
CA PRO A 85 10.51 -19.46 -0.97
C PRO A 85 11.08 -20.19 0.25
N PRO A 86 10.24 -20.60 1.22
CA PRO A 86 10.70 -21.32 2.41
C PRO A 86 11.39 -22.65 2.03
N MET A 87 12.27 -23.12 2.92
CA MET A 87 12.96 -24.40 2.70
C MET A 87 11.97 -25.55 2.49
N GLY A 88 12.11 -26.28 1.39
CA GLY A 88 11.22 -27.38 1.03
C GLY A 88 9.99 -26.97 0.20
N ASP A 89 9.86 -25.69 -0.17
CA ASP A 89 8.88 -25.23 -1.14
C ASP A 89 8.98 -26.05 -2.45
N PRO A 90 7.85 -26.51 -3.04
CA PRO A 90 7.87 -27.29 -4.28
C PRO A 90 8.37 -26.52 -5.50
N PHE A 91 8.40 -25.19 -5.44
CA PHE A 91 8.72 -24.28 -6.53
C PHE A 91 9.84 -23.30 -6.11
N PRO A 92 11.01 -23.81 -5.68
CA PRO A 92 12.05 -23.00 -5.05
C PRO A 92 12.62 -21.91 -5.97
N ASP A 93 12.51 -22.08 -7.29
CA ASP A 93 13.00 -21.11 -8.27
C ASP A 93 11.95 -20.03 -8.64
N HIS A 94 10.69 -20.16 -8.19
CA HIS A 94 9.63 -19.20 -8.54
C HIS A 94 9.66 -18.00 -7.60
N LYS A 95 10.47 -17.00 -7.98
CA LYS A 95 10.82 -15.81 -7.20
C LYS A 95 10.56 -14.49 -7.91
N ASN A 96 10.44 -14.50 -9.24
CA ASN A 96 10.25 -13.30 -10.05
C ASN A 96 8.78 -12.90 -10.03
N ILE A 97 8.51 -11.60 -9.83
CA ILE A 97 7.16 -11.04 -9.81
C ILE A 97 7.01 -10.11 -11.01
N LEU A 98 6.02 -10.42 -11.86
CA LEU A 98 5.70 -9.71 -13.09
C LEU A 98 4.31 -9.06 -13.07
N THR A 99 3.58 -9.23 -11.98
CA THR A 99 2.19 -8.81 -11.83
C THR A 99 2.09 -7.80 -10.71
N THR A 100 1.07 -6.95 -10.77
CA THR A 100 0.68 -6.11 -9.64
C THR A 100 0.41 -7.00 -8.42
N PRO A 101 1.05 -6.77 -7.26
CA PRO A 101 0.70 -7.45 -6.02
C PRO A 101 -0.70 -7.01 -5.58
N LEU A 102 -1.38 -7.86 -4.82
CA LEU A 102 -2.70 -7.56 -4.25
C LEU A 102 -2.66 -7.68 -2.74
N VAL A 103 -3.59 -7.03 -2.06
CA VAL A 103 -3.78 -7.12 -0.61
C VAL A 103 -5.24 -7.44 -0.34
N ALA A 104 -5.50 -8.45 0.49
CA ALA A 104 -6.85 -8.81 0.90
C ALA A 104 -6.82 -9.61 2.21
N ASP A 105 -7.89 -9.48 2.99
CA ASP A 105 -8.09 -10.30 4.18
C ASP A 105 -8.45 -11.73 3.76
N THR A 106 -7.58 -12.70 4.06
CA THR A 106 -7.82 -14.11 3.78
C THR A 106 -7.99 -14.88 5.09
N PRO A 107 -8.56 -16.10 5.06
CA PRO A 107 -8.71 -16.90 6.28
C PRO A 107 -7.43 -17.39 6.96
N PHE A 108 -6.24 -17.01 6.47
CA PHE A 108 -5.00 -17.18 7.22
C PHE A 108 -4.85 -16.19 8.38
N ASP A 109 -5.74 -15.18 8.43
CA ASP A 109 -5.79 -14.06 9.36
C ASP A 109 -5.32 -14.40 10.78
N SER A 110 -4.34 -13.61 11.22
CA SER A 110 -3.78 -13.63 12.58
C SER A 110 -4.53 -12.69 13.54
N GLY A 111 -5.47 -11.90 13.02
CA GLY A 111 -6.11 -10.73 13.65
C GLY A 111 -5.24 -9.47 13.61
N ALA A 112 -4.01 -9.57 13.12
CA ALA A 112 -2.98 -8.53 13.21
C ALA A 112 -2.43 -8.09 11.86
N ALA A 113 -2.78 -8.75 10.76
CA ALA A 113 -2.35 -8.43 9.41
C ALA A 113 -3.28 -9.11 8.41
N VAL A 114 -3.48 -8.49 7.25
CA VAL A 114 -4.08 -9.14 6.08
C VAL A 114 -2.99 -9.81 5.24
N GLU A 115 -3.36 -10.48 4.14
CA GLU A 115 -2.42 -11.18 3.28
C GLU A 115 -2.11 -10.42 2.00
N ILE A 116 -0.87 -10.61 1.55
CA ILE A 116 -0.38 -10.15 0.26
C ILE A 116 -0.40 -11.33 -0.72
N LEU A 117 -0.99 -11.12 -1.90
CA LEU A 117 -1.02 -12.10 -2.97
C LEU A 117 -0.11 -11.65 -4.12
N ILE A 118 0.80 -12.55 -4.50
CA ILE A 118 1.72 -12.33 -5.63
C ILE A 118 1.70 -13.51 -6.59
N VAL A 119 1.95 -13.27 -7.88
CA VAL A 119 2.22 -14.36 -8.84
C VAL A 119 3.73 -14.45 -9.05
N ALA A 120 4.30 -15.54 -8.58
CA ALA A 120 5.74 -15.80 -8.64
C ALA A 120 6.08 -16.78 -9.77
N TYR A 121 7.23 -16.54 -10.40
CA TYR A 121 7.68 -17.22 -11.61
C TYR A 121 9.19 -17.47 -11.60
N ASN A 122 9.68 -18.47 -12.34
CA ASN A 122 11.11 -18.82 -12.40
C ASN A 122 11.90 -18.12 -13.52
N GLY A 123 11.60 -16.84 -13.73
CA GLY A 123 12.18 -15.88 -14.67
C GLY A 123 13.55 -16.18 -15.30
N ASP A 124 13.59 -16.28 -16.63
CA ASP A 124 14.79 -16.21 -17.50
C ASP A 124 14.45 -16.15 -19.02
N ASP A 125 13.20 -15.89 -19.39
CA ASP A 125 12.65 -16.14 -20.72
C ASP A 125 12.26 -14.88 -21.51
N GLY A 126 12.60 -13.70 -20.99
CA GLY A 126 12.16 -12.41 -21.52
C GLY A 126 10.65 -12.20 -21.48
N GLY A 127 9.90 -12.93 -20.62
CA GLY A 127 8.45 -12.82 -20.45
C GLY A 127 7.59 -13.59 -21.46
N SER A 128 8.19 -14.25 -22.46
CA SER A 128 7.44 -14.94 -23.52
C SER A 128 6.62 -16.15 -23.03
N GLN A 129 7.19 -16.99 -22.17
CA GLN A 129 6.50 -18.12 -21.54
C GLN A 129 5.66 -17.67 -20.36
N ALA A 130 6.05 -16.59 -19.68
CA ALA A 130 5.28 -16.05 -18.57
C ALA A 130 3.83 -15.74 -18.97
N ALA A 131 3.63 -15.25 -20.20
CA ALA A 131 2.30 -14.86 -20.68
C ALA A 131 1.56 -15.90 -21.51
N VAL A 132 2.26 -16.82 -22.17
CA VAL A 132 1.61 -17.89 -22.95
C VAL A 132 1.35 -19.15 -22.11
N GLY A 133 2.20 -19.42 -21.12
CA GLY A 133 2.06 -20.63 -20.28
C GLY A 133 2.13 -21.92 -21.09
N SER A 134 3.11 -22.06 -22.01
CA SER A 134 3.28 -23.28 -22.83
C SER A 134 4.32 -24.28 -22.29
N SER A 135 5.15 -23.87 -21.32
CA SER A 135 6.20 -24.72 -20.75
C SER A 135 5.95 -25.01 -19.28
N ALA A 136 5.93 -26.29 -18.88
CA ALA A 136 5.56 -26.70 -17.51
C ALA A 136 6.46 -26.14 -16.40
N GLY A 137 7.73 -25.89 -16.71
CA GLY A 137 8.63 -25.23 -15.78
C GLY A 137 8.33 -23.74 -15.60
N LYS A 138 7.47 -23.15 -16.44
CA LYS A 138 7.27 -21.72 -16.61
C LYS A 138 5.85 -21.23 -16.26
N PHE A 139 5.10 -22.00 -15.49
CA PHE A 139 3.78 -21.59 -15.03
C PHE A 139 3.87 -20.73 -13.78
N GLY A 140 2.85 -19.91 -13.54
CA GLY A 140 2.79 -19.07 -12.34
C GLY A 140 2.53 -19.91 -11.08
N VAL A 141 2.88 -19.35 -9.94
CA VAL A 141 2.49 -19.82 -8.61
C VAL A 141 1.92 -18.62 -7.88
N VAL A 142 0.65 -18.67 -7.46
CA VAL A 142 0.14 -17.62 -6.54
C VAL A 142 0.74 -17.91 -5.17
N ARG A 143 1.42 -16.94 -4.56
CA ARG A 143 1.91 -17.05 -3.19
C ARG A 143 1.10 -16.10 -2.32
N ILE A 144 0.60 -16.65 -1.23
CA ILE A 144 -0.10 -15.91 -0.17
C ILE A 144 0.91 -15.69 0.95
N LEU A 145 1.18 -14.43 1.24
CA LEU A 145 2.20 -13.99 2.18
C LEU A 145 1.53 -13.23 3.33
N ASN A 146 2.08 -13.39 4.53
CA ASN A 146 1.71 -12.58 5.69
C ASN A 146 2.05 -11.11 5.43
N GLY A 147 1.11 -10.19 5.68
CA GLY A 147 1.29 -8.76 5.43
C GLY A 147 2.44 -8.11 6.20
N GLN A 148 2.60 -8.48 7.46
CA GLN A 148 3.61 -7.92 8.36
C GLN A 148 5.04 -8.43 8.09
N THR A 149 5.18 -9.72 7.74
CA THR A 149 6.49 -10.39 7.70
C THR A 149 6.92 -10.87 6.32
N CYS A 150 6.04 -10.79 5.32
CA CYS A 150 6.21 -11.39 3.99
C CYS A 150 6.46 -12.91 4.03
N ALA A 151 6.22 -13.57 5.17
CA ALA A 151 6.37 -15.00 5.31
C ALA A 151 5.26 -15.72 4.53
N GLN A 152 5.63 -16.77 3.78
CA GLN A 152 4.66 -17.48 2.96
C GLN A 152 3.75 -18.39 3.79
N HIS A 153 2.44 -18.16 3.71
CA HIS A 153 1.41 -19.09 4.20
C HIS A 153 1.21 -20.27 3.25
N GLN A 154 1.04 -19.98 1.95
CA GLN A 154 0.77 -21.00 0.94
C GLN A 154 1.33 -20.64 -0.44
N ALA A 155 1.82 -21.66 -1.15
CA ALA A 155 2.07 -21.61 -2.59
C ALA A 155 0.96 -22.36 -3.33
N LEU A 156 0.15 -21.64 -4.10
CA LEU A 156 -0.96 -22.17 -4.89
C LEU A 156 -0.50 -22.47 -6.30
N ARG A 157 -0.43 -23.77 -6.58
CA ARG A 157 -0.30 -24.29 -7.93
C ARG A 157 -0.86 -25.70 -7.96
N ASP A 158 -1.96 -25.86 -8.68
CA ASP A 158 -2.52 -27.18 -8.98
C ASP A 158 -1.93 -27.65 -10.32
N GLY A 159 -1.14 -28.72 -10.31
CA GLY A 159 -0.51 -29.25 -11.51
C GLY A 159 -1.48 -29.79 -12.57
N ALA A 160 -2.76 -29.94 -12.24
CA ALA A 160 -3.81 -30.19 -13.24
C ALA A 160 -4.35 -28.89 -13.87
N ASN A 161 -4.28 -27.78 -13.13
CA ASN A 161 -4.92 -26.49 -13.41
C ASN A 161 -3.92 -25.33 -13.27
N ASP A 162 -2.75 -25.49 -13.89
CA ASP A 162 -1.66 -24.52 -13.84
C ASP A 162 -2.09 -23.15 -14.41
N ILE A 163 -1.51 -22.08 -13.88
CA ILE A 163 -1.88 -20.69 -14.18
C ILE A 163 -0.87 -19.98 -15.10
N ILE A 164 -1.32 -18.91 -15.75
CA ILE A 164 -0.44 -17.99 -16.49
C ILE A 164 0.35 -17.13 -15.50
N ALA A 165 1.67 -17.02 -15.68
CA ALA A 165 2.55 -16.32 -14.74
C ALA A 165 2.48 -14.80 -14.83
N ALA A 166 2.11 -14.25 -15.99
CA ALA A 166 1.97 -12.83 -16.24
C ALA A 166 0.55 -12.28 -15.95
N SER A 167 -0.38 -13.13 -15.54
CA SER A 167 -1.75 -12.72 -15.22
C SER A 167 -1.85 -12.31 -13.75
N PRO A 168 -2.08 -11.03 -13.41
CA PRO A 168 -2.49 -10.68 -12.06
C PRO A 168 -3.81 -11.40 -11.73
N PRO A 169 -4.00 -11.88 -10.48
CA PRO A 169 -5.27 -12.42 -10.05
C PRO A 169 -6.29 -11.30 -9.79
N ALA A 170 -7.50 -11.70 -9.44
CA ALA A 170 -8.47 -10.88 -8.72
C ALA A 170 -8.95 -11.64 -7.48
N VAL A 171 -9.31 -10.90 -6.43
CA VAL A 171 -9.69 -11.45 -5.12
C VAL A 171 -11.02 -10.85 -4.68
N GLY A 172 -11.93 -11.68 -4.17
CA GLY A 172 -13.22 -11.25 -3.65
C GLY A 172 -14.11 -12.44 -3.30
N ASP A 173 -15.14 -12.21 -2.47
CA ASP A 173 -16.12 -13.24 -2.09
C ASP A 173 -17.05 -13.53 -3.29
N LEU A 174 -16.91 -14.72 -3.88
CA LEU A 174 -17.69 -15.12 -5.06
C LEU A 174 -18.98 -15.85 -4.71
N ASP A 175 -19.08 -16.41 -3.50
CA ASP A 175 -20.17 -17.31 -3.12
C ASP A 175 -20.94 -16.91 -1.86
N GLY A 176 -20.63 -15.74 -1.30
CA GLY A 176 -21.33 -15.08 -0.22
C GLY A 176 -21.11 -15.74 1.15
N ASP A 177 -20.01 -16.48 1.33
CA ASP A 177 -19.68 -17.15 2.59
C ASP A 177 -18.87 -16.27 3.58
N GLY A 178 -18.50 -15.06 3.15
CA GLY A 178 -17.70 -14.11 3.92
C GLY A 178 -16.20 -14.40 3.87
N ARG A 179 -15.73 -15.22 2.92
CA ARG A 179 -14.31 -15.46 2.65
C ARG A 179 -14.04 -15.14 1.19
N VAL A 180 -12.86 -14.59 0.92
CA VAL A 180 -12.47 -14.26 -0.44
C VAL A 180 -11.96 -15.49 -1.21
N GLU A 181 -12.40 -15.62 -2.45
CA GLU A 181 -11.81 -16.50 -3.46
C GLU A 181 -10.73 -15.77 -4.25
N ILE A 182 -9.85 -16.55 -4.88
CA ILE A 182 -8.77 -16.05 -5.75
C ILE A 182 -9.01 -16.56 -7.16
N VAL A 183 -9.10 -15.68 -8.16
CA VAL A 183 -9.32 -16.07 -9.57
C VAL A 183 -8.19 -15.57 -10.45
N THR A 184 -7.72 -16.40 -11.37
CA THR A 184 -6.68 -16.02 -12.36
C THR A 184 -6.84 -16.82 -13.66
N HIS A 185 -6.08 -16.45 -14.69
CA HIS A 185 -6.10 -17.13 -15.98
C HIS A 185 -5.51 -18.54 -15.91
N HIS A 186 -6.27 -19.50 -16.43
CA HIS A 186 -5.86 -20.89 -16.55
C HIS A 186 -5.06 -21.12 -17.84
N ARG A 187 -4.00 -21.92 -17.79
CA ARG A 187 -3.08 -22.08 -18.93
C ARG A 187 -3.70 -22.75 -20.16
N LEU A 188 -4.75 -23.55 -20.00
CA LEU A 188 -5.51 -24.13 -21.12
C LEU A 188 -6.65 -23.23 -21.60
N GLY A 189 -6.56 -21.93 -21.29
CA GLY A 189 -7.60 -20.95 -21.55
C GLY A 189 -8.68 -20.95 -20.48
N GLY A 190 -9.45 -19.86 -20.43
CA GLY A 190 -10.43 -19.60 -19.39
C GLY A 190 -9.76 -19.19 -18.08
N LEU A 191 -10.38 -19.57 -16.97
CA LEU A 191 -10.07 -19.11 -15.62
C LEU A 191 -9.98 -20.31 -14.67
N VAL A 192 -9.25 -20.15 -13.58
CA VAL A 192 -9.28 -21.04 -12.42
C VAL A 192 -9.51 -20.20 -11.17
N ALA A 193 -10.43 -20.66 -10.33
CA ALA A 193 -10.70 -20.08 -9.03
C ALA A 193 -10.22 -21.01 -7.92
N PHE A 194 -9.82 -20.42 -6.80
CA PHE A 194 -9.45 -21.11 -5.58
C PHE A 194 -10.29 -20.58 -4.42
N HIS A 195 -10.82 -21.49 -3.61
CA HIS A 195 -11.61 -21.15 -2.42
C HIS A 195 -10.94 -21.74 -1.18
N TRP A 196 -11.30 -21.20 -0.01
CA TRP A 196 -10.81 -21.71 1.25
C TRP A 196 -11.48 -23.05 1.63
N ASP A 197 -10.68 -24.08 1.88
CA ASP A 197 -11.15 -25.30 2.52
C ASP A 197 -10.90 -25.26 4.04
N PRO A 198 -11.94 -25.13 4.88
CA PRO A 198 -11.79 -25.07 6.33
C PRO A 198 -11.30 -26.40 6.92
N VAL A 199 -11.42 -27.53 6.20
CA VAL A 199 -10.95 -28.84 6.69
C VAL A 199 -9.44 -28.96 6.60
N SER A 200 -8.85 -28.51 5.49
CA SER A 200 -7.40 -28.54 5.30
C SER A 200 -6.69 -27.24 5.70
N SER A 201 -7.45 -26.18 6.00
CA SER A 201 -6.97 -24.83 6.30
C SER A 201 -6.05 -24.30 5.19
N LYS A 202 -6.50 -24.46 3.95
CA LYS A 202 -5.77 -24.10 2.74
C LYS A 202 -6.74 -23.67 1.65
N TYR A 203 -6.25 -22.83 0.74
CA TYR A 203 -6.90 -22.64 -0.54
C TYR A 203 -6.74 -23.89 -1.41
N ILE A 204 -7.85 -24.33 -2.00
CA ILE A 204 -7.92 -25.43 -2.97
C ILE A 204 -8.67 -24.97 -4.22
N THR A 205 -8.52 -25.67 -5.34
CA THR A 205 -9.25 -25.34 -6.58
C THR A 205 -10.76 -25.43 -6.35
N TYR A 206 -11.45 -24.33 -6.63
CA TYR A 206 -12.90 -24.22 -6.53
C TYR A 206 -13.56 -24.73 -7.82
N TRP A 207 -13.25 -24.07 -8.92
CA TRP A 207 -13.70 -24.44 -10.25
C TRP A 207 -12.65 -24.05 -11.28
N VAL A 208 -12.77 -24.66 -12.46
CA VAL A 208 -11.90 -24.41 -13.61
C VAL A 208 -12.80 -24.28 -14.82
N SER A 209 -12.66 -23.18 -15.54
CA SER A 209 -13.33 -23.00 -16.82
C SER A 209 -12.36 -23.36 -17.94
N SER A 210 -12.81 -24.19 -18.87
CA SER A 210 -12.08 -24.35 -20.12
C SER A 210 -12.39 -23.15 -20.99
N GLY A 211 -11.35 -22.48 -21.48
CA GLY A 211 -11.53 -21.44 -22.46
C GLY A 211 -12.35 -21.94 -23.67
N GLY A 212 -13.37 -21.17 -24.06
CA GLY A 212 -14.14 -21.42 -25.26
C GLY A 212 -13.31 -21.23 -26.55
N VAL A 213 -14.00 -21.26 -27.69
CA VAL A 213 -13.43 -20.82 -28.98
C VAL A 213 -13.92 -19.41 -29.23
N SER A 214 -13.03 -18.42 -29.39
CA SER A 214 -13.48 -17.08 -29.81
C SER A 214 -13.95 -17.15 -31.27
N PRO A 215 -15.21 -16.77 -31.58
CA PRO A 215 -15.70 -16.73 -32.95
C PRO A 215 -15.03 -15.62 -33.78
N LEU A 216 -14.42 -14.61 -33.14
CA LEU A 216 -13.76 -13.48 -33.82
C LEU A 216 -12.31 -13.80 -34.24
N VAL A 217 -11.61 -14.65 -33.51
CA VAL A 217 -10.20 -14.99 -33.79
C VAL A 217 -10.12 -16.30 -34.59
N ARG A 218 -10.72 -16.39 -35.78
CA ARG A 218 -10.53 -17.51 -36.75
C ARG A 218 -10.49 -18.94 -36.13
N GLY A 219 -11.31 -19.21 -35.12
CA GLY A 219 -11.32 -20.53 -34.45
C GLY A 219 -10.12 -20.79 -33.54
N ALA A 220 -9.43 -19.76 -33.06
CA ALA A 220 -8.44 -19.88 -31.99
C ALA A 220 -9.16 -20.23 -30.69
N HIS A 221 -8.76 -21.36 -30.12
CA HIS A 221 -9.04 -21.69 -28.74
C HIS A 221 -8.39 -20.62 -27.84
N LEU A 222 -8.99 -20.32 -26.69
CA LEU A 222 -8.41 -19.41 -25.69
C LEU A 222 -7.16 -20.00 -25.00
N ASP A 223 -6.73 -21.20 -25.39
CA ASP A 223 -5.47 -21.80 -24.98
C ASP A 223 -4.30 -21.24 -25.81
N ASN A 224 -3.12 -21.12 -25.21
CA ASN A 224 -1.93 -20.51 -25.83
C ASN A 224 -2.11 -19.06 -26.32
N VAL A 225 -3.08 -18.32 -25.77
CA VAL A 225 -3.18 -16.87 -25.96
C VAL A 225 -2.18 -16.18 -25.03
N ASN A 226 -1.51 -15.15 -25.52
CA ASN A 226 -0.60 -14.33 -24.74
C ASN A 226 -1.41 -13.44 -23.78
N ARG A 227 -1.37 -13.74 -22.47
CA ARG A 227 -2.14 -13.07 -21.42
C ARG A 227 -1.23 -12.29 -20.49
N TRP A 228 -1.48 -10.99 -20.45
CA TRP A 228 -0.87 -10.03 -19.50
C TRP A 228 -1.93 -9.24 -18.72
N ASP A 229 -3.19 -9.46 -19.09
CA ASP A 229 -4.39 -9.02 -18.41
C ASP A 229 -4.69 -9.92 -17.21
N GLY A 230 -5.38 -9.37 -16.22
CA GLY A 230 -5.96 -10.10 -15.11
C GLY A 230 -7.49 -10.10 -15.19
N PRO A 231 -8.16 -10.99 -14.44
CA PRO A 231 -9.60 -10.93 -14.27
C PRO A 231 -10.05 -9.66 -13.53
N ALA A 232 -11.35 -9.35 -13.62
CA ALA A 232 -12.01 -8.35 -12.79
C ALA A 232 -13.30 -8.92 -12.19
N LEU A 233 -13.70 -8.45 -11.01
CA LEU A 233 -14.87 -8.94 -10.28
C LEU A 233 -15.92 -7.84 -10.14
N HIS A 234 -17.13 -8.11 -10.61
CA HIS A 234 -18.28 -7.19 -10.53
C HIS A 234 -19.58 -8.01 -10.46
N ASP A 235 -20.51 -7.66 -9.58
CA ASP A 235 -21.89 -8.19 -9.62
C ASP A 235 -22.65 -7.44 -10.72
N LEU A 236 -22.78 -8.07 -11.89
CA LEU A 236 -23.37 -7.46 -13.08
C LEU A 236 -24.88 -7.63 -13.14
N ASP A 237 -25.42 -8.70 -12.55
CA ASP A 237 -26.85 -9.02 -12.60
C ASP A 237 -27.62 -8.76 -11.30
N ASN A 238 -26.94 -8.19 -10.30
CA ASN A 238 -27.47 -7.73 -9.04
C ASN A 238 -28.05 -8.87 -8.18
N ASP A 239 -27.50 -10.08 -8.30
CA ASP A 239 -27.94 -11.27 -7.56
C ASP A 239 -27.22 -11.46 -6.21
N GLY A 240 -26.22 -10.64 -5.92
CA GLY A 240 -25.41 -10.72 -4.69
C GLY A 240 -24.17 -11.59 -4.82
N PHE A 241 -23.88 -12.13 -6.00
CA PHE A 241 -22.71 -12.96 -6.27
C PHE A 241 -22.00 -12.41 -7.50
N PRO A 242 -20.73 -12.00 -7.38
CA PRO A 242 -20.05 -11.36 -8.51
C PRO A 242 -19.83 -12.30 -9.69
N GLU A 243 -19.90 -11.73 -10.89
CA GLU A 243 -19.33 -12.30 -12.10
C GLU A 243 -17.82 -12.05 -12.17
N VAL A 244 -17.14 -12.94 -12.88
CA VAL A 244 -15.72 -12.79 -13.21
C VAL A 244 -15.58 -12.42 -14.68
N LEU A 245 -14.86 -11.34 -14.96
CA LEU A 245 -14.56 -10.89 -16.30
C LEU A 245 -13.14 -11.30 -16.72
N SER A 246 -12.98 -11.75 -17.96
CA SER A 246 -11.69 -11.87 -18.65
C SER A 246 -11.79 -11.12 -19.97
N GLY A 247 -11.27 -9.90 -20.01
CA GLY A 247 -11.61 -8.94 -21.06
C GLY A 247 -13.13 -8.70 -21.08
N SER A 248 -13.77 -8.93 -22.23
CA SER A 248 -15.25 -8.82 -22.36
C SER A 248 -16.01 -10.11 -22.02
N GLU A 249 -15.30 -11.21 -21.75
CA GLU A 249 -15.94 -12.49 -21.43
C GLU A 249 -16.46 -12.49 -19.98
N VAL A 250 -17.69 -12.94 -19.78
CA VAL A 250 -18.34 -12.96 -18.46
C VAL A 250 -18.58 -14.40 -18.00
N TYR A 251 -18.12 -14.71 -16.80
CA TYR A 251 -18.24 -16.00 -16.14
C TYR A 251 -19.03 -15.85 -14.84
N ASN A 252 -19.92 -16.79 -14.55
CA ASN A 252 -20.57 -16.85 -13.24
C ASN A 252 -19.53 -17.20 -12.16
N GLY A 253 -19.38 -16.36 -11.13
CA GLY A 253 -18.29 -16.47 -10.15
C GLY A 253 -18.31 -17.71 -9.28
N ARG A 254 -19.49 -18.34 -9.07
CA ARG A 254 -19.63 -19.56 -8.25
C ARG A 254 -19.33 -20.85 -9.01
N THR A 255 -19.53 -20.83 -10.32
CA THR A 255 -19.51 -22.05 -11.13
C THR A 255 -18.40 -22.06 -12.18
N GLY A 256 -17.83 -20.91 -12.51
CA GLY A 256 -16.90 -20.75 -13.63
C GLY A 256 -17.56 -20.94 -14.99
N GLN A 257 -18.90 -21.01 -15.07
CA GLN A 257 -19.58 -21.17 -16.34
C GLN A 257 -19.58 -19.84 -17.09
N ARG A 258 -19.04 -19.83 -18.31
CA ARG A 258 -19.16 -18.68 -19.22
C ARG A 258 -20.63 -18.47 -19.59
N ILE A 259 -21.12 -17.27 -19.35
CA ILE A 259 -22.55 -16.91 -19.50
C ILE A 259 -22.95 -16.83 -20.97
N ASN A 260 -22.17 -16.11 -21.79
CA ASN A 260 -22.41 -15.99 -23.23
C ASN A 260 -21.19 -16.45 -24.05
N LEU A 261 -21.32 -17.60 -24.71
CA LEU A 261 -20.27 -18.20 -25.53
C LEU A 261 -20.11 -17.56 -26.91
N SER A 262 -21.14 -16.84 -27.38
CA SER A 262 -21.15 -16.24 -28.71
C SER A 262 -20.68 -14.79 -28.73
N GLN A 263 -20.73 -14.11 -27.57
CA GLN A 263 -20.29 -12.73 -27.47
C GLN A 263 -18.81 -12.64 -27.11
N ASP A 264 -18.15 -11.79 -27.88
CA ASP A 264 -16.80 -11.32 -27.68
C ASP A 264 -16.77 -9.92 -28.32
N LEU A 265 -16.64 -8.86 -27.51
CA LEU A 265 -16.73 -7.49 -28.01
C LEU A 265 -15.40 -7.02 -28.61
N SER A 266 -14.31 -7.65 -28.22
CA SER A 266 -12.99 -7.08 -28.35
C SER A 266 -12.14 -7.90 -29.31
N ALA A 267 -12.01 -7.46 -30.56
CA ALA A 267 -10.86 -7.90 -31.35
C ALA A 267 -9.53 -7.42 -30.72
N THR A 268 -9.57 -6.31 -29.96
CA THR A 268 -8.46 -5.61 -29.31
C THR A 268 -7.81 -6.40 -28.17
N ALA A 269 -8.59 -7.06 -27.31
CA ALA A 269 -8.11 -7.88 -26.19
C ALA A 269 -7.27 -9.10 -26.61
N TYR A 270 -7.45 -9.60 -27.84
CA TYR A 270 -6.68 -10.75 -28.37
C TYR A 270 -5.52 -10.37 -29.31
N ILE A 271 -5.52 -9.14 -29.83
CA ILE A 271 -4.46 -8.65 -30.73
C ILE A 271 -3.42 -7.79 -30.00
N SER A 272 -3.75 -7.23 -28.83
CA SER A 272 -2.80 -6.55 -27.95
C SER A 272 -2.89 -7.16 -26.55
N PRO A 273 -1.89 -7.94 -26.11
CA PRO A 273 -1.87 -8.52 -24.77
C PRO A 273 -1.94 -7.40 -23.72
N GLY A 274 -2.66 -7.60 -22.60
CA GLY A 274 -2.68 -6.65 -21.47
C GLY A 274 -3.81 -5.62 -21.46
N SER A 275 -4.89 -5.84 -22.22
CA SER A 275 -6.14 -5.07 -22.07
C SER A 275 -6.89 -5.54 -20.82
N ILE A 276 -6.71 -4.80 -19.72
CA ILE A 276 -7.38 -5.04 -18.44
C ILE A 276 -8.83 -4.55 -18.52
N ALA A 277 -9.78 -5.34 -18.01
CA ALA A 277 -11.19 -4.96 -17.98
C ALA A 277 -11.41 -3.80 -17.02
N VAL A 278 -12.13 -2.78 -17.49
CA VAL A 278 -12.55 -1.63 -16.68
C VAL A 278 -14.06 -1.54 -16.78
N VAL A 279 -14.70 -1.60 -15.62
CA VAL A 279 -16.16 -1.59 -15.47
C VAL A 279 -16.53 -0.57 -14.41
N GLY A 280 -17.63 0.14 -14.62
CA GLY A 280 -18.22 1.09 -13.69
C GLY A 280 -19.69 1.35 -14.03
N ASP A 281 -20.48 1.79 -13.06
CA ASP A 281 -21.75 2.47 -13.35
C ASP A 281 -21.41 3.90 -13.79
N LEU A 282 -21.43 4.15 -15.11
CA LEU A 282 -20.93 5.41 -15.71
C LEU A 282 -22.02 6.47 -15.85
N ASP A 283 -23.30 6.08 -15.89
CA ASP A 283 -24.41 7.00 -16.05
C ASP A 283 -25.34 7.08 -14.82
N GLY A 284 -25.02 6.31 -13.77
CA GLY A 284 -25.72 6.29 -12.49
C GLY A 284 -27.05 5.54 -12.53
N ASP A 285 -27.25 4.66 -13.52
CA ASP A 285 -28.49 3.89 -13.69
C ASP A 285 -28.50 2.53 -12.95
N GLN A 286 -27.41 2.22 -12.23
CA GLN A 286 -27.18 0.97 -11.49
C GLN A 286 -26.99 -0.27 -12.38
N ILE A 287 -26.74 -0.07 -13.67
CA ILE A 287 -26.31 -1.10 -14.60
C ILE A 287 -24.83 -0.86 -14.89
N PRO A 288 -23.96 -1.88 -14.80
CA PRO A 288 -22.55 -1.67 -15.08
C PRO A 288 -22.24 -1.53 -16.58
N GLU A 289 -21.36 -0.59 -16.91
CA GLU A 289 -20.76 -0.41 -18.22
C GLU A 289 -19.31 -0.92 -18.28
N TYR A 290 -19.01 -1.68 -19.32
CA TYR A 290 -17.67 -2.10 -19.71
C TYR A 290 -17.07 -1.13 -20.75
N ILE A 291 -15.83 -0.70 -20.51
CA ILE A 291 -15.08 0.20 -21.39
C ILE A 291 -14.09 -0.59 -22.27
N ASP A 292 -14.23 -0.44 -23.60
CA ASP A 292 -13.21 -0.79 -24.60
C ASP A 292 -13.12 0.38 -25.62
N GLN A 293 -13.06 0.10 -26.94
CA GLN A 293 -13.13 1.14 -27.96
C GLN A 293 -14.46 1.88 -27.97
N ASP A 294 -15.55 1.19 -27.65
CA ASP A 294 -16.88 1.73 -27.37
C ASP A 294 -17.27 1.29 -25.94
N VAL A 295 -18.36 1.86 -25.42
CA VAL A 295 -18.87 1.55 -24.08
C VAL A 295 -20.11 0.66 -24.18
N TRP A 296 -20.17 -0.35 -23.33
CA TRP A 296 -21.21 -1.38 -23.39
C TRP A 296 -21.84 -1.60 -22.03
N SER A 297 -23.17 -1.53 -21.95
CA SER A 297 -23.93 -1.78 -20.72
C SER A 297 -24.37 -3.24 -20.64
N TRP A 298 -24.41 -3.81 -19.44
CA TRP A 298 -24.79 -5.22 -19.26
C TRP A 298 -26.30 -5.43 -19.33
N SER A 299 -26.76 -6.30 -20.24
CA SER A 299 -28.16 -6.72 -20.28
C SER A 299 -28.38 -8.01 -19.50
N THR A 300 -29.02 -7.94 -18.33
CA THR A 300 -29.40 -9.13 -17.55
C THR A 300 -30.41 -10.03 -18.27
N VAL A 301 -31.26 -9.45 -19.13
CA VAL A 301 -32.27 -10.19 -19.90
C VAL A 301 -31.64 -11.00 -21.04
N ALA A 302 -30.73 -10.37 -21.78
CA ALA A 302 -30.03 -11.03 -22.89
C ALA A 302 -28.78 -11.79 -22.43
N GLN A 303 -28.31 -11.53 -21.20
CA GLN A 303 -27.05 -12.00 -20.64
C GLN A 303 -25.86 -11.67 -21.56
N GLU A 304 -25.81 -10.43 -22.01
CA GLU A 304 -24.81 -9.95 -22.97
C GLU A 304 -24.59 -8.44 -22.81
N TRP A 305 -23.41 -7.98 -23.21
CA TRP A 305 -23.07 -6.58 -23.36
C TRP A 305 -23.83 -5.94 -24.54
N VAL A 306 -24.45 -4.79 -24.33
CA VAL A 306 -25.20 -4.05 -25.34
C VAL A 306 -24.57 -2.67 -25.50
N TYR A 307 -24.41 -2.21 -26.74
CA TYR A 307 -23.85 -0.89 -27.02
C TYR A 307 -24.62 0.19 -26.23
N ALA A 308 -23.89 1.00 -25.47
CA ALA A 308 -24.44 2.06 -24.64
C ALA A 308 -24.01 3.44 -25.15
N TYR A 309 -22.70 3.67 -25.23
CA TYR A 309 -22.13 4.97 -25.60
C TYR A 309 -21.05 4.82 -26.68
N PRO A 310 -20.88 5.83 -27.55
CA PRO A 310 -19.70 5.90 -28.39
C PRO A 310 -18.46 6.00 -27.50
N GLY A 311 -17.36 5.36 -27.90
CA GLY A 311 -16.07 5.58 -27.24
C GLY A 311 -15.12 6.39 -28.11
N PHE A 312 -13.99 5.80 -28.41
CA PHE A 312 -12.84 6.48 -28.98
C PHE A 312 -12.83 6.43 -30.51
N SER A 313 -12.58 7.58 -31.13
CA SER A 313 -12.32 7.66 -32.58
C SER A 313 -10.96 7.06 -32.99
N LYS A 314 -10.08 6.81 -32.02
CA LYS A 314 -8.72 6.28 -32.16
C LYS A 314 -8.57 5.03 -31.30
N SER A 315 -7.56 4.22 -31.59
CA SER A 315 -7.34 2.97 -30.85
C SER A 315 -6.51 3.16 -29.59
N PHE A 316 -6.99 2.62 -28.48
CA PHE A 316 -6.31 2.60 -27.17
C PHE A 316 -6.28 1.19 -26.58
N HIS A 317 -5.40 0.96 -25.61
CA HIS A 317 -5.24 -0.36 -24.96
C HIS A 317 -5.64 -0.36 -23.49
N HIS A 318 -5.58 0.80 -22.85
CA HIS A 318 -5.83 0.96 -21.43
C HIS A 318 -6.82 2.08 -21.20
N PHE A 319 -7.66 1.88 -20.20
CA PHE A 319 -8.77 2.76 -19.89
C PHE A 319 -8.83 3.05 -18.40
N ALA A 320 -9.46 4.17 -18.07
CA ALA A 320 -9.94 4.55 -16.74
C ALA A 320 -11.04 5.59 -16.95
N TYR A 321 -11.70 6.03 -15.88
CA TYR A 321 -12.74 7.05 -15.94
C TYR A 321 -12.78 7.85 -14.64
N ALA A 322 -13.15 9.12 -14.75
CA ALA A 322 -13.32 10.08 -13.66
C ALA A 322 -14.17 11.27 -14.18
N ASP A 323 -14.70 12.09 -13.28
CA ASP A 323 -15.36 13.36 -13.64
C ASP A 323 -14.26 14.43 -13.79
N PHE A 324 -14.02 14.89 -15.02
CA PHE A 324 -12.98 15.88 -15.31
C PHE A 324 -13.54 17.29 -15.46
N GLY A 325 -14.87 17.47 -15.36
CA GLY A 325 -15.52 18.74 -15.57
C GLY A 325 -16.84 18.64 -16.33
N THR A 326 -17.37 19.79 -16.74
CA THR A 326 -18.69 19.87 -17.39
C THR A 326 -18.56 19.93 -18.90
N ALA A 327 -19.25 19.01 -19.60
CA ALA A 327 -19.29 19.02 -21.06
C ALA A 327 -20.08 20.23 -21.63
N GLY A 328 -19.42 20.99 -22.51
CA GLY A 328 -20.06 22.03 -23.32
C GLY A 328 -20.70 21.51 -24.61
N ALA A 329 -21.23 22.42 -25.44
CA ALA A 329 -21.82 22.06 -26.74
C ALA A 329 -20.76 21.63 -27.78
N ASN A 330 -19.51 22.08 -27.61
CA ASN A 330 -18.36 21.75 -28.44
C ASN A 330 -17.15 21.45 -27.52
N PRO A 331 -16.09 20.77 -28.02
CA PRO A 331 -14.85 20.50 -27.26
C PRO A 331 -14.26 21.71 -26.55
N GLU A 332 -14.23 22.86 -27.21
CA GLU A 332 -13.69 24.11 -26.68
C GLU A 332 -14.52 24.76 -25.57
N ASP A 333 -15.75 24.29 -25.37
CA ASP A 333 -16.68 24.78 -24.35
C ASP A 333 -16.66 23.92 -23.08
N PHE A 334 -15.77 22.91 -23.00
CA PHE A 334 -15.59 22.10 -21.79
C PHE A 334 -15.12 22.97 -20.62
N ASP A 335 -15.77 22.83 -19.47
CA ASP A 335 -15.42 23.55 -18.24
C ASP A 335 -14.72 22.59 -17.27
N PRO A 336 -13.37 22.57 -17.23
CA PRO A 336 -12.63 21.71 -16.31
C PRO A 336 -12.69 22.21 -14.86
N THR A 337 -13.36 23.33 -14.58
CA THR A 337 -13.45 23.92 -13.23
C THR A 337 -14.79 23.68 -12.54
N THR A 338 -15.64 22.83 -13.13
CA THR A 338 -16.94 22.46 -12.57
C THR A 338 -17.19 20.97 -12.80
N LEU A 339 -17.15 20.17 -11.74
CA LEU A 339 -17.58 18.76 -11.77
C LEU A 339 -19.11 18.67 -11.90
N ASP A 340 -19.63 17.84 -12.81
CA ASP A 340 -21.07 17.72 -13.09
C ASP A 340 -21.70 16.38 -12.66
N GLY A 341 -20.89 15.48 -12.10
CA GLY A 341 -21.29 14.13 -11.73
C GLY A 341 -21.45 13.19 -12.92
N VAL A 342 -20.89 13.51 -14.08
CA VAL A 342 -20.82 12.66 -15.27
C VAL A 342 -19.34 12.37 -15.56
N PRO A 343 -18.94 11.11 -15.74
CA PRO A 343 -17.55 10.78 -15.98
C PRO A 343 -17.17 10.99 -17.45
N GLU A 344 -15.93 11.42 -17.66
CA GLU A 344 -15.21 11.22 -18.91
C GLU A 344 -14.35 9.95 -18.84
N ILE A 345 -14.07 9.41 -20.02
CA ILE A 345 -13.28 8.20 -20.19
C ILE A 345 -11.88 8.55 -20.69
N VAL A 346 -10.88 8.02 -19.99
CA VAL A 346 -9.47 8.15 -20.33
C VAL A 346 -9.03 6.97 -21.19
N GLY A 347 -8.32 7.24 -22.29
CA GLY A 347 -7.68 6.23 -23.12
C GLY A 347 -6.17 6.48 -23.24
N THR A 348 -5.35 5.47 -22.94
CA THR A 348 -3.89 5.53 -23.15
C THR A 348 -3.37 4.31 -23.94
N GLY A 349 -2.18 4.49 -24.51
CA GLY A 349 -1.49 3.46 -25.29
C GLY A 349 -1.18 3.91 -26.70
N LEU A 350 -0.42 3.10 -27.44
CA LEU A 350 -0.06 3.37 -28.83
C LEU A 350 0.47 4.79 -29.08
N SER A 351 1.31 5.31 -28.16
CA SER A 351 1.93 6.64 -28.21
C SER A 351 0.96 7.82 -28.04
N GLN A 352 -0.20 7.58 -27.42
CA GLN A 352 -1.30 8.54 -27.31
C GLN A 352 -1.92 8.52 -25.89
N ALA A 353 -2.55 9.65 -25.53
CA ALA A 353 -3.43 9.80 -24.38
C ALA A 353 -4.61 10.70 -24.77
N THR A 354 -5.81 10.39 -24.26
CA THR A 354 -7.02 11.15 -24.57
C THR A 354 -8.04 11.11 -23.44
N ILE A 355 -8.92 12.10 -23.41
CA ILE A 355 -10.14 12.15 -22.58
C ILE A 355 -11.32 12.32 -23.55
N VAL A 356 -12.35 11.49 -23.41
CA VAL A 356 -13.60 11.59 -24.17
C VAL A 356 -14.82 11.60 -23.25
N THR A 357 -15.82 12.40 -23.57
CA THR A 357 -17.13 12.33 -22.89
C THR A 357 -17.89 11.07 -23.29
N LEU A 358 -18.94 10.70 -22.55
CA LEU A 358 -19.89 9.65 -22.95
C LEU A 358 -20.61 9.94 -24.28
N SER A 359 -20.61 11.19 -24.76
CA SER A 359 -21.15 11.54 -26.09
C SER A 359 -20.11 11.38 -27.22
N GLY A 360 -18.88 10.97 -26.90
CA GLY A 360 -17.78 10.77 -27.84
C GLY A 360 -17.03 12.07 -28.19
N GLN A 361 -17.18 13.13 -27.38
CA GLN A 361 -16.49 14.40 -27.58
C GLN A 361 -15.05 14.30 -27.05
N GLU A 362 -14.05 14.49 -27.92
CA GLU A 362 -12.62 14.51 -27.53
C GLU A 362 -12.26 15.83 -26.86
N ILE A 363 -11.92 15.79 -25.57
CA ILE A 363 -11.57 16.95 -24.72
C ILE A 363 -10.05 17.18 -24.72
N LEU A 364 -9.31 16.10 -24.47
CA LEU A 364 -7.85 16.09 -24.49
C LEU A 364 -7.39 15.11 -25.56
N TYR A 365 -6.39 15.52 -26.34
CA TYR A 365 -5.61 14.61 -27.17
C TYR A 365 -4.15 14.99 -27.14
N TRP A 366 -3.31 14.04 -26.74
CA TRP A 366 -1.87 14.16 -26.71
C TRP A 366 -1.23 12.96 -27.41
N ASN A 367 -0.14 13.21 -28.15
CA ASN A 367 0.61 12.14 -28.78
C ASN A 367 2.11 12.41 -28.88
N LYS A 368 2.90 11.34 -28.79
CA LYS A 368 4.34 11.38 -29.02
C LYS A 368 4.81 10.07 -29.64
N SER A 369 4.98 10.07 -30.97
CA SER A 369 5.29 8.88 -31.76
C SER A 369 6.45 8.04 -31.21
N GLY A 370 6.20 6.73 -31.03
CA GLY A 370 7.22 5.74 -30.65
C GLY A 370 7.42 5.54 -29.15
N GLU A 371 6.52 6.07 -28.32
CA GLU A 371 6.65 6.10 -26.86
C GLU A 371 5.81 5.04 -26.13
N GLY A 372 4.84 4.39 -26.77
CA GLY A 372 3.95 3.42 -26.09
C GLY A 372 2.92 4.12 -25.19
N GLY A 373 2.66 3.57 -24.01
CA GLY A 373 1.72 4.14 -23.02
C GLY A 373 1.12 3.03 -22.17
N GLY A 374 1.34 3.10 -20.86
CA GLY A 374 0.79 2.17 -19.89
C GLY A 374 -0.58 2.58 -19.33
N PRO A 375 -1.16 1.76 -18.44
CA PRO A 375 -2.43 2.03 -17.80
C PRO A 375 -2.50 3.42 -17.16
N PRO A 376 -3.59 4.18 -17.36
CA PRO A 376 -3.76 5.47 -16.72
C PRO A 376 -4.08 5.31 -15.23
N THR A 377 -3.57 6.25 -14.45
CA THR A 377 -3.84 6.47 -13.03
C THR A 377 -4.44 7.86 -12.89
N ILE A 378 -5.44 8.04 -12.04
CA ILE A 378 -6.19 9.30 -11.93
C ILE A 378 -6.29 9.71 -10.45
N GLY A 379 -6.06 10.98 -10.16
CA GLY A 379 -6.29 11.61 -8.86
C GLY A 379 -5.89 13.09 -8.89
N ASP A 380 -6.02 13.79 -7.77
CA ASP A 380 -5.65 15.21 -7.66
C ASP A 380 -4.15 15.34 -7.35
N PHE A 381 -3.38 15.82 -8.33
CA PHE A 381 -1.91 15.92 -8.24
C PHE A 381 -1.45 17.31 -7.81
N ASP A 382 -2.30 18.33 -7.82
CA ASP A 382 -1.88 19.69 -7.47
C ASP A 382 -2.75 20.43 -6.44
N ASN A 383 -3.71 19.69 -5.87
CA ASN A 383 -4.62 20.03 -4.79
C ASN A 383 -5.54 21.21 -5.15
N ASP A 384 -6.12 21.16 -6.35
CA ASP A 384 -7.10 22.14 -6.83
C ASP A 384 -8.54 21.61 -6.81
N GLY A 385 -8.74 20.33 -6.47
CA GLY A 385 -10.02 19.65 -6.38
C GLY A 385 -10.47 18.97 -7.68
N PHE A 386 -9.66 18.98 -8.73
CA PHE A 386 -9.91 18.31 -10.01
C PHE A 386 -8.90 17.18 -10.25
N PRO A 387 -9.27 16.16 -11.05
CA PRO A 387 -8.37 15.04 -11.29
C PRO A 387 -7.44 15.28 -12.50
N GLU A 388 -6.19 14.83 -12.35
CA GLU A 388 -5.19 14.71 -13.41
C GLU A 388 -4.95 13.25 -13.78
N ILE A 389 -4.27 13.03 -14.91
CA ILE A 389 -3.94 11.70 -15.42
C ILE A 389 -2.44 11.47 -15.38
N ALA A 390 -2.00 10.41 -14.71
CA ALA A 390 -0.66 9.90 -14.83
C ALA A 390 -0.59 8.68 -15.74
N ALA A 391 0.50 8.56 -16.49
CA ALA A 391 0.84 7.32 -17.19
C ALA A 391 2.36 7.19 -17.41
N ALA A 392 2.81 5.96 -17.69
CA ALA A 392 4.19 5.69 -18.07
C ALA A 392 4.35 5.49 -19.58
N TRP A 393 5.44 6.01 -20.12
CA TRP A 393 5.88 5.77 -21.49
C TRP A 393 7.32 5.30 -21.50
N LYS A 394 7.78 4.94 -22.70
CA LYS A 394 9.13 4.49 -22.99
C LYS A 394 10.26 5.32 -22.36
N THR A 395 10.15 6.65 -22.39
CA THR A 395 11.25 7.56 -21.98
C THR A 395 10.88 8.54 -20.88
N ALA A 396 9.61 8.56 -20.45
CA ALA A 396 9.19 9.44 -19.37
C ALA A 396 7.91 8.95 -18.70
N TYR A 397 7.80 9.25 -17.41
CA TYR A 397 6.54 9.31 -16.68
C TYR A 397 5.95 10.73 -16.81
N ARG A 398 4.65 10.87 -17.07
CA ARG A 398 4.00 12.18 -17.32
C ARG A 398 2.68 12.30 -16.59
N ILE A 399 2.40 13.53 -16.15
CA ILE A 399 1.11 13.96 -15.61
C ILE A 399 0.44 14.89 -16.63
N PHE A 400 -0.79 14.58 -17.00
CA PHE A 400 -1.64 15.40 -17.83
C PHE A 400 -2.69 16.12 -17.03
N ASP A 401 -2.94 17.35 -17.42
CA ASP A 401 -3.77 18.27 -16.67
C ASP A 401 -4.52 19.22 -17.61
N LEU A 402 -5.83 19.39 -17.38
CA LEU A 402 -6.69 20.29 -18.16
C LEU A 402 -6.47 21.77 -17.85
N ASP A 403 -5.86 22.12 -16.72
CA ASP A 403 -5.41 23.48 -16.41
C ASP A 403 -4.28 23.94 -17.33
N CYS A 404 -3.53 23.01 -17.93
CA CYS A 404 -2.45 23.31 -18.87
C CYS A 404 -2.95 23.70 -20.28
N LEU A 405 -3.98 24.56 -20.33
CA LEU A 405 -4.63 25.09 -21.52
C LEU A 405 -4.51 26.62 -21.69
N GLY A 406 -4.01 27.36 -20.69
CA GLY A 406 -3.95 28.82 -20.71
C GLY A 406 -2.99 29.45 -21.74
N PRO A 407 -3.22 30.70 -22.19
CA PRO A 407 -2.31 31.38 -23.11
C PRO A 407 -0.92 31.56 -22.47
N ASN A 408 0.10 31.00 -23.13
CA ASN A 408 1.51 30.95 -22.73
C ASN A 408 1.92 29.84 -21.75
N ASN A 409 1.09 28.81 -21.54
CA ASN A 409 1.22 27.77 -20.51
C ASN A 409 1.20 28.39 -19.09
N PRO A 410 0.18 28.11 -18.27
CA PRO A 410 0.18 28.53 -16.87
C PRO A 410 1.46 28.11 -16.14
N ALA A 411 1.84 28.87 -15.11
CA ALA A 411 3.01 28.54 -14.30
C ALA A 411 2.84 27.13 -13.72
N GLY A 412 3.84 26.26 -13.90
CA GLY A 412 3.76 24.86 -13.49
C GLY A 412 3.39 23.86 -14.61
N CYS A 413 3.08 24.34 -15.82
CA CYS A 413 2.84 23.47 -16.98
C CYS A 413 4.06 23.37 -17.90
N ALA A 414 4.53 22.14 -18.14
CA ALA A 414 5.63 21.85 -19.05
C ALA A 414 5.25 21.99 -20.53
N ASP A 415 4.02 21.63 -20.90
CA ASP A 415 3.47 21.77 -22.26
C ASP A 415 1.94 21.84 -22.23
N LYS A 416 1.28 22.01 -23.38
CA LYS A 416 -0.17 21.91 -23.49
C LYS A 416 -0.62 20.54 -22.97
N PHE A 417 -1.58 20.56 -22.04
CA PHE A 417 -2.08 19.41 -21.30
C PHE A 417 -1.05 18.69 -20.41
N VAL A 418 0.21 19.12 -20.34
CA VAL A 418 1.25 18.41 -19.59
C VAL A 418 1.69 19.28 -18.43
N ARG A 419 1.34 18.87 -17.21
CA ARG A 419 1.79 19.52 -15.97
C ARG A 419 3.29 19.34 -15.83
N TRP A 420 3.76 18.09 -15.71
CA TRP A 420 5.19 17.78 -15.77
C TRP A 420 5.46 16.41 -16.37
N PHE A 421 6.73 16.18 -16.69
CA PHE A 421 7.25 14.84 -16.97
C PHE A 421 8.63 14.66 -16.35
N ARG A 422 9.00 13.40 -16.09
CA ARG A 422 10.33 13.01 -15.63
C ARG A 422 10.89 11.89 -16.49
N PRO A 423 12.19 11.92 -16.84
CA PRO A 423 12.83 10.82 -17.54
C PRO A 423 12.60 9.48 -16.82
N SER A 424 12.27 8.44 -17.59
CA SER A 424 12.16 7.07 -17.10
C SER A 424 12.77 6.11 -18.12
N GLN A 425 13.18 4.93 -17.65
CA GLN A 425 13.69 3.87 -18.51
C GLN A 425 12.64 2.76 -18.62
N ASP A 426 11.91 2.72 -19.73
CA ASP A 426 10.91 1.68 -20.02
C ASP A 426 10.92 1.29 -21.52
N SER A 427 12.10 0.98 -22.04
CA SER A 427 12.26 0.61 -23.46
C SER A 427 11.87 -0.82 -23.78
N SER A 428 11.88 -1.69 -22.78
CA SER A 428 11.57 -3.11 -22.89
C SER A 428 10.08 -3.37 -23.05
N SER A 429 9.20 -2.69 -22.30
CA SER A 429 7.75 -2.84 -22.45
C SER A 429 7.04 -1.61 -22.99
N ASN A 430 7.40 -0.40 -22.54
CA ASN A 430 6.74 0.88 -22.79
C ASN A 430 5.26 0.95 -22.36
N ARG A 431 4.85 0.17 -21.36
CA ARG A 431 3.43 -0.01 -20.96
C ARG A 431 3.19 -0.13 -19.46
N THR A 432 4.20 0.11 -18.63
CA THR A 432 4.15 -0.10 -17.18
C THR A 432 3.04 0.72 -16.51
N GLY A 433 2.45 0.22 -15.42
CA GLY A 433 1.48 0.98 -14.63
C GLY A 433 2.13 1.79 -13.50
N SER A 434 1.32 2.63 -12.85
CA SER A 434 1.65 3.33 -11.60
C SER A 434 0.47 3.26 -10.62
N SER A 435 0.69 3.73 -9.40
CA SER A 435 -0.36 4.03 -8.42
C SER A 435 -0.08 5.39 -7.79
N ILE A 436 -1.06 5.95 -7.10
CA ILE A 436 -0.90 7.18 -6.32
C ILE A 436 -1.49 7.02 -4.92
N PHE A 437 -1.01 7.86 -4.00
CA PHE A 437 -1.53 7.98 -2.64
C PHE A 437 -1.09 9.32 -2.07
N ASP A 438 -1.93 9.94 -1.27
CA ASP A 438 -1.61 11.14 -0.48
C ASP A 438 -1.00 10.67 0.84
N PHE A 439 0.34 10.62 0.90
CA PHE A 439 1.02 10.04 2.05
C PHE A 439 0.93 10.95 3.27
N ASP A 440 1.03 12.28 3.11
CA ASP A 440 1.05 13.24 4.23
C ASP A 440 -0.33 13.76 4.62
N GLY A 441 -1.37 13.43 3.86
CA GLY A 441 -2.73 13.85 4.13
C GLY A 441 -3.00 15.31 3.75
N ASP A 442 -2.17 15.92 2.89
CA ASP A 442 -2.30 17.33 2.51
C ASP A 442 -3.34 17.57 1.40
N GLY A 443 -3.89 16.49 0.83
CA GLY A 443 -4.87 16.48 -0.26
C GLY A 443 -4.25 16.33 -1.65
N GLN A 444 -2.92 16.45 -1.78
CA GLN A 444 -2.18 16.16 -3.00
C GLN A 444 -1.76 14.69 -3.03
N ALA A 445 -1.94 14.03 -4.17
CA ALA A 445 -1.47 12.66 -4.33
C ALA A 445 -0.01 12.61 -4.83
N GLU A 446 0.85 11.88 -4.13
CA GLU A 446 2.15 11.48 -4.66
C GLU A 446 2.00 10.33 -5.67
N ALA A 447 2.85 10.34 -6.69
CA ALA A 447 2.94 9.23 -7.64
C ALA A 447 3.99 8.19 -7.25
N VAL A 448 3.58 6.93 -7.22
CA VAL A 448 4.48 5.78 -7.06
C VAL A 448 4.63 5.06 -8.41
N TYR A 449 5.85 5.04 -8.92
CA TYR A 449 6.14 4.44 -10.22
C TYR A 449 7.48 3.68 -10.23
N GLY A 450 7.44 2.44 -10.72
CA GLY A 450 8.61 1.60 -10.91
C GLY A 450 8.94 1.41 -12.38
N ASP A 451 10.04 2.02 -12.84
CA ASP A 451 10.57 1.75 -14.16
C ASP A 451 11.45 0.49 -14.18
N GLU A 452 12.20 0.26 -15.25
CA GLU A 452 13.07 -0.92 -15.37
C GLU A 452 14.15 -1.03 -14.27
N CYS A 453 14.54 0.10 -13.67
CA CYS A 453 15.75 0.24 -12.86
C CYS A 453 15.51 0.81 -11.46
N TYR A 454 14.46 1.61 -11.28
CA TYR A 454 14.20 2.29 -10.01
C TYR A 454 12.70 2.39 -9.75
N THR A 455 12.32 2.14 -8.50
CA THR A 455 11.03 2.59 -7.96
C THR A 455 11.21 3.97 -7.38
N ARG A 456 10.31 4.87 -7.73
CA ARG A 456 10.33 6.26 -7.28
C ARG A 456 8.99 6.70 -6.75
N VAL A 457 9.04 7.59 -5.77
CA VAL A 457 7.90 8.40 -5.34
C VAL A 457 8.14 9.82 -5.83
N TYR A 458 7.15 10.39 -6.50
CA TYR A 458 7.18 11.74 -7.05
C TYR A 458 6.18 12.62 -6.32
N ASP A 459 6.62 13.82 -5.94
CA ASP A 459 5.74 14.93 -5.58
C ASP A 459 4.72 15.17 -6.71
N GLY A 460 3.44 15.30 -6.34
CA GLY A 460 2.34 15.30 -7.29
C GLY A 460 2.38 16.52 -8.22
N LYS A 461 2.65 17.70 -7.66
CA LYS A 461 2.50 18.99 -8.37
C LYS A 461 3.66 19.32 -9.30
N GLY A 462 4.87 19.04 -8.85
CA GLY A 462 6.13 19.44 -9.49
C GLY A 462 6.94 18.27 -10.04
N GLY A 463 6.70 17.05 -9.55
CA GLY A 463 7.42 15.84 -9.96
C GLY A 463 8.83 15.74 -9.38
N GLU A 464 9.12 16.38 -8.24
CA GLU A 464 10.38 16.14 -7.52
C GLU A 464 10.44 14.68 -7.05
N VAL A 465 11.63 14.06 -7.11
CA VAL A 465 11.78 12.67 -6.66
C VAL A 465 11.96 12.68 -5.15
N LEU A 466 10.88 12.36 -4.42
CA LEU A 466 10.87 12.30 -2.96
C LEU A 466 11.63 11.08 -2.44
N TYR A 467 11.53 9.97 -3.17
CA TYR A 467 12.25 8.72 -2.87
C TYR A 467 12.65 7.99 -4.13
N SER A 468 13.76 7.27 -4.06
CA SER A 468 14.18 6.33 -5.10
C SER A 468 14.90 5.14 -4.49
N ALA A 469 14.59 3.94 -4.98
CA ALA A 469 15.27 2.71 -4.64
C ALA A 469 15.52 1.86 -5.89
N PHE A 470 16.65 1.16 -5.90
CA PHE A 470 16.97 0.29 -7.03
C PHE A 470 15.94 -0.83 -7.14
N ARG A 471 15.51 -1.09 -8.37
CA ARG A 471 14.61 -2.16 -8.78
C ARG A 471 15.21 -2.85 -10.00
N SER A 472 14.79 -4.06 -10.27
CA SER A 472 14.98 -4.66 -11.59
C SER A 472 13.64 -5.18 -12.07
N SER A 473 13.25 -4.81 -13.29
CA SER A 473 12.08 -5.39 -13.96
C SER A 473 12.19 -5.22 -15.46
N CYS A 474 11.79 -6.22 -16.23
CA CYS A 474 11.46 -6.02 -17.65
C CYS A 474 10.36 -5.01 -17.90
N THR A 475 9.61 -4.66 -16.84
CA THR A 475 8.32 -3.99 -16.86
C THR A 475 7.30 -4.66 -17.78
N TRP A 476 6.01 -4.45 -17.56
CA TRP A 476 4.97 -4.74 -18.56
C TRP A 476 3.71 -3.95 -18.24
N TYR A 477 2.93 -4.43 -17.30
CA TYR A 477 1.66 -3.83 -16.87
C TYR A 477 1.55 -3.76 -15.36
N GLU A 478 2.51 -4.34 -14.64
CA GLU A 478 2.53 -4.24 -13.20
C GLU A 478 2.70 -2.79 -12.76
N ASN A 479 2.11 -2.50 -11.61
CA ASN A 479 2.31 -1.26 -10.89
C ASN A 479 2.67 -1.60 -9.43
N PRO A 480 3.44 -0.76 -8.74
CA PRO A 480 3.41 -0.71 -7.28
C PRO A 480 1.98 -0.44 -6.79
N ILE A 481 1.66 -0.82 -5.57
CA ILE A 481 0.40 -0.44 -4.91
C ILE A 481 0.68 0.17 -3.53
N VAL A 482 -0.32 0.88 -3.01
CA VAL A 482 -0.31 1.41 -1.64
C VAL A 482 -1.49 0.80 -0.87
N ALA A 483 -1.23 0.19 0.27
CA ALA A 483 -2.21 -0.45 1.16
C ALA A 483 -1.60 -0.62 2.56
N ASP A 484 -2.42 -0.95 3.56
CA ASP A 484 -2.01 -1.26 4.95
C ASP A 484 -2.06 -2.79 5.21
N PRO A 485 -1.09 -3.60 4.75
CA PRO A 485 -1.13 -5.05 4.92
C PRO A 485 -0.99 -5.54 6.38
N ASP A 486 -0.46 -4.75 7.32
CA ASP A 486 -0.31 -5.15 8.73
C ASP A 486 -1.21 -4.40 9.73
N ARG A 487 -2.26 -3.76 9.22
CA ARG A 487 -3.36 -3.16 9.99
C ARG A 487 -2.86 -2.24 11.10
N ASP A 488 -1.77 -1.53 10.84
CA ASP A 488 -1.17 -0.65 11.84
C ASP A 488 -1.53 0.82 11.68
N SER A 489 -2.52 1.10 10.82
CA SER A 489 -2.98 2.44 10.52
C SER A 489 -1.92 3.30 9.84
N SER A 490 -0.89 2.69 9.26
CA SER A 490 0.07 3.33 8.37
C SER A 490 0.03 2.61 7.03
N SER A 491 0.31 3.33 5.96
CA SER A 491 0.34 2.72 4.63
C SER A 491 1.72 2.16 4.32
N GLU A 492 1.76 1.21 3.38
CA GLU A 492 2.97 0.63 2.82
C GLU A 492 2.96 0.70 1.30
N ILE A 493 4.15 0.74 0.69
CA ILE A 493 4.33 0.58 -0.75
C ILE A 493 4.78 -0.84 -1.05
N LEU A 494 4.01 -1.56 -1.87
CA LEU A 494 4.33 -2.93 -2.29
C LEU A 494 4.88 -2.94 -3.72
N VAL A 495 6.10 -3.45 -3.90
CA VAL A 495 6.83 -3.41 -5.18
C VAL A 495 7.27 -4.80 -5.63
N GLY A 496 6.79 -5.23 -6.81
CA GLY A 496 7.27 -6.43 -7.50
C GLY A 496 8.55 -6.18 -8.32
N SER A 497 9.51 -7.11 -8.24
CA SER A 497 10.76 -7.10 -9.01
C SER A 497 11.02 -8.44 -9.71
N ASN A 498 11.78 -8.39 -10.81
CA ASN A 498 12.18 -9.55 -11.59
C ASN A 498 13.49 -9.33 -12.38
N THR A 499 14.09 -10.44 -12.79
CA THR A 499 15.31 -10.47 -13.60
C THR A 499 15.06 -11.06 -14.99
N ASN A 500 13.83 -10.99 -15.49
CA ASN A 500 13.42 -11.70 -16.71
C ASN A 500 14.15 -11.22 -17.98
N CYS A 501 14.71 -10.00 -17.97
CA CYS A 501 15.38 -9.38 -19.10
C CYS A 501 16.78 -8.87 -18.71
N ASP A 502 17.64 -8.75 -19.71
CA ASP A 502 18.94 -8.13 -19.57
C ASP A 502 18.84 -6.63 -19.80
N ILE A 503 18.51 -5.94 -18.72
CA ILE A 503 18.45 -4.49 -18.65
C ILE A 503 19.77 -3.97 -18.09
N VAL A 504 20.23 -2.87 -18.68
CA VAL A 504 21.36 -2.09 -18.20
C VAL A 504 20.79 -0.84 -17.54
N CYS A 505 21.15 -0.63 -16.29
CA CYS A 505 20.74 0.54 -15.51
C CYS A 505 21.93 1.48 -15.34
N ASP A 506 21.64 2.76 -15.17
CA ASP A 506 22.65 3.71 -14.69
C ASP A 506 23.06 3.32 -13.26
N ALA A 507 24.36 3.43 -12.97
CA ALA A 507 24.91 3.04 -11.66
C ALA A 507 24.32 3.86 -10.51
N VAL A 508 23.91 5.10 -10.78
CA VAL A 508 23.22 6.01 -9.85
C VAL A 508 21.99 6.52 -10.58
N ASP A 509 20.85 6.57 -9.92
CA ASP A 509 19.59 7.04 -10.51
C ASP A 509 19.78 8.45 -11.08
N PRO A 510 19.64 8.66 -12.41
CA PRO A 510 20.00 9.91 -13.07
C PRO A 510 19.15 11.11 -12.63
N ILE A 511 17.97 10.88 -12.04
CA ILE A 511 17.03 11.95 -11.68
C ILE A 511 16.82 12.12 -10.17
N HIS A 512 17.28 11.18 -9.35
CA HIS A 512 17.26 11.35 -7.89
C HIS A 512 18.36 12.33 -7.47
N ARG A 513 17.96 13.46 -6.87
CA ARG A 513 18.89 14.52 -6.44
C ARG A 513 19.61 14.20 -5.14
N GLY A 514 19.03 13.35 -4.31
CA GLY A 514 19.58 12.82 -3.08
C GLY A 514 18.50 12.73 -2.00
N GLU A 515 18.82 12.05 -0.91
CA GLU A 515 17.95 11.98 0.27
C GLU A 515 17.61 13.40 0.76
N LEU A 516 16.31 13.63 0.99
CA LEU A 516 15.79 14.91 1.47
C LEU A 516 16.16 15.12 2.94
N CYS A 517 16.16 16.37 3.40
CA CYS A 517 16.36 16.73 4.81
C CYS A 517 15.70 18.05 5.16
N GLU A 518 15.28 18.19 6.41
CA GLU A 518 14.88 19.47 6.99
C GLU A 518 15.93 19.96 8.00
N ALA A 519 16.58 19.04 8.69
CA ALA A 519 17.62 19.30 9.67
C ALA A 519 18.81 18.34 9.55
N ASP A 520 19.94 18.72 10.15
CA ASP A 520 21.16 17.89 10.18
C ASP A 520 20.92 16.49 10.76
N THR A 521 19.97 16.36 11.69
CA THR A 521 19.62 15.09 12.35
C THR A 521 18.92 14.10 11.43
N ASP A 522 18.37 14.56 10.30
CA ASP A 522 17.75 13.67 9.31
C ASP A 522 18.80 12.96 8.47
N CYS A 523 20.00 13.53 8.40
CA CYS A 523 21.08 13.03 7.58
C CYS A 523 22.04 12.17 8.39
N PHE A 524 22.38 11.01 7.85
CA PHE A 524 23.38 10.15 8.50
C PHE A 524 24.76 10.83 8.63
N SER A 525 25.09 11.73 7.71
CA SER A 525 26.28 12.57 7.75
C SER A 525 26.25 13.66 8.83
N GLY A 526 25.07 13.95 9.40
CA GLY A 526 24.85 15.11 10.24
C GLY A 526 24.91 16.44 9.49
N THR A 527 24.70 16.45 8.16
CA THR A 527 24.74 17.68 7.35
C THR A 527 23.59 17.74 6.35
N CYS A 528 22.65 18.63 6.64
CA CYS A 528 21.59 19.07 5.75
C CYS A 528 21.95 20.43 5.14
N ASP A 529 21.88 20.56 3.82
CA ASP A 529 22.11 21.84 3.13
C ASP A 529 21.09 22.03 2.03
N GLU A 530 20.26 23.07 2.14
CA GLU A 530 19.21 23.43 1.17
C GLU A 530 18.29 22.26 0.80
N GLY A 531 17.86 21.48 1.81
CA GLY A 531 16.87 20.41 1.65
C GLY A 531 17.42 19.03 1.26
N PHE A 532 18.75 18.86 1.16
CA PHE A 532 19.36 17.58 0.79
C PHE A 532 20.51 17.16 1.71
N CYS A 533 20.54 15.87 2.06
CA CYS A 533 21.61 15.27 2.83
C CYS A 533 22.92 15.26 2.06
N ARG A 534 23.94 15.89 2.65
CA ARG A 534 25.27 16.02 2.05
C ARG A 534 26.19 14.91 2.50
N CYS A 535 27.11 14.54 1.62
CA CYS A 535 28.11 13.51 1.89
C CYS A 535 29.49 13.93 1.37
N GLY A 536 30.53 13.52 2.09
CA GLY A 536 31.92 13.59 1.65
C GLY A 536 32.42 12.23 1.15
N GLU A 537 31.95 11.14 1.77
CA GLU A 537 32.33 9.76 1.48
C GLU A 537 31.16 8.78 1.60
N GLN A 538 31.38 7.52 1.22
CA GLN A 538 30.29 6.52 1.19
C GLN A 538 29.72 6.21 2.58
N SER A 539 30.52 6.31 3.64
CA SER A 539 30.05 6.10 5.02
C SER A 539 29.11 7.18 5.52
N ASP A 540 28.93 8.26 4.77
CA ASP A 540 27.97 9.32 5.09
C ASP A 540 26.56 9.01 4.57
N CYS A 541 26.38 7.91 3.83
CA CYS A 541 25.12 7.47 3.25
C CYS A 541 24.71 6.08 3.77
N GLN A 542 23.41 5.79 3.78
CA GLN A 542 22.86 4.52 4.27
C GLN A 542 22.06 3.76 3.22
N GLY A 543 21.73 2.50 3.53
CA GLY A 543 20.89 1.67 2.68
C GLY A 543 21.47 1.48 1.28
N GLU A 544 20.63 1.74 0.27
CA GLU A 544 20.98 1.59 -1.15
C GLU A 544 21.38 2.91 -1.82
N THR A 545 21.89 3.87 -1.04
CA THR A 545 22.38 5.15 -1.56
C THR A 545 23.90 5.23 -1.58
N VAL A 546 24.45 5.99 -2.52
CA VAL A 546 25.88 6.24 -2.67
C VAL A 546 26.19 7.72 -2.67
N CYS A 547 27.37 8.07 -2.17
CA CYS A 547 27.81 9.47 -2.16
C CYS A 547 28.28 9.91 -3.56
N ALA A 548 27.44 10.67 -4.26
CA ALA A 548 27.66 11.04 -5.66
C ALA A 548 27.33 12.51 -5.94
N ASP A 549 27.90 13.06 -7.02
CA ASP A 549 27.54 14.40 -7.48
C ASP A 549 26.05 14.41 -7.88
N PRO A 550 25.24 15.37 -7.39
CA PRO A 550 23.82 15.43 -7.73
C PRO A 550 23.59 15.92 -9.17
N PRO A 551 22.39 15.71 -9.74
CA PRO A 551 22.00 16.29 -11.01
C PRO A 551 22.16 17.81 -11.02
N MET A 552 22.42 18.38 -12.20
CA MET A 552 22.58 19.83 -12.36
C MET A 552 21.31 20.56 -11.91
N GLY A 553 21.47 21.66 -11.15
CA GLY A 553 20.36 22.46 -10.63
C GLY A 553 19.87 22.03 -9.24
N THR A 554 20.47 20.99 -8.65
CA THR A 554 20.23 20.64 -7.24
C THR A 554 20.68 21.81 -6.35
N PRO A 555 19.83 22.33 -5.44
CA PRO A 555 20.18 23.35 -4.45
C PRO A 555 21.39 22.95 -3.59
N GLY A 556 22.00 23.92 -2.90
CA GLY A 556 23.17 23.73 -2.01
C GLY A 556 24.46 23.28 -2.70
N MET A 557 25.46 22.88 -1.91
CA MET A 557 26.82 22.59 -2.40
C MET A 557 27.31 21.19 -1.99
N GLY A 558 28.06 20.55 -2.88
CA GLY A 558 28.68 19.24 -2.61
C GLY A 558 27.86 18.05 -3.09
N LYS A 559 28.31 16.85 -2.72
CA LYS A 559 27.68 15.59 -3.10
C LYS A 559 26.48 15.29 -2.20
N THR A 560 25.61 14.42 -2.66
CA THR A 560 24.43 13.95 -1.93
C THR A 560 24.38 12.43 -1.90
N CYS A 561 23.60 11.88 -0.97
CA CYS A 561 23.32 10.44 -0.90
C CYS A 561 22.24 10.09 -1.91
N ARG A 562 22.61 9.37 -2.98
CA ARG A 562 21.73 9.10 -4.13
C ARG A 562 21.51 7.62 -4.34
N ALA A 563 20.28 7.23 -4.63
CA ALA A 563 19.92 5.86 -4.99
C ALA A 563 20.81 5.31 -6.09
N ALA A 564 21.30 4.09 -5.90
CA ALA A 564 22.24 3.46 -6.80
C ALA A 564 21.90 2.01 -7.07
N GLN A 565 22.28 1.56 -8.25
CA GLN A 565 22.24 0.15 -8.58
C GLN A 565 23.18 -0.62 -7.63
N GLY A 566 22.59 -1.58 -6.91
CA GLY A 566 23.35 -2.52 -6.09
C GLY A 566 24.21 -3.48 -6.93
N THR A 567 24.91 -4.41 -6.27
CA THR A 567 25.79 -5.36 -6.96
C THR A 567 25.05 -6.48 -7.71
N GLN A 568 23.75 -6.63 -7.47
CA GLN A 568 22.90 -7.70 -8.03
C GLN A 568 21.57 -7.13 -8.51
N LYS A 569 20.98 -7.74 -9.55
CA LYS A 569 19.59 -7.46 -9.95
C LYS A 569 18.64 -7.90 -8.83
N LYS A 570 17.50 -7.21 -8.67
CA LYS A 570 16.46 -7.57 -7.69
C LYS A 570 15.38 -8.46 -8.28
N TYR A 571 14.79 -9.30 -7.43
CA TYR A 571 13.61 -10.11 -7.71
C TYR A 571 12.79 -10.25 -6.43
N GLY A 572 11.53 -10.63 -6.57
CA GLY A 572 10.65 -10.84 -5.44
C GLY A 572 9.82 -9.60 -5.10
N LEU A 573 9.22 -9.62 -3.92
CA LEU A 573 8.38 -8.54 -3.38
C LEU A 573 9.18 -7.77 -2.33
N PHE A 574 9.06 -6.44 -2.36
CA PHE A 574 9.57 -5.56 -1.32
C PHE A 574 8.41 -4.70 -0.79
N VAL A 575 8.21 -4.71 0.51
CA VAL A 575 7.21 -3.89 1.22
C VAL A 575 7.96 -2.77 1.93
N LEU A 576 7.63 -1.53 1.60
CA LEU A 576 8.28 -0.33 2.11
C LEU A 576 7.33 0.43 3.03
N ARG A 577 7.87 0.95 4.12
CA ARG A 577 7.15 1.67 5.18
C ARG A 577 7.91 2.93 5.57
N ASP A 578 7.22 3.98 6.01
CA ASP A 578 7.90 5.13 6.62
C ASP A 578 8.73 4.67 7.83
N ARG A 579 9.93 5.21 8.00
CA ARG A 579 10.81 4.80 9.10
C ARG A 579 10.23 5.11 10.49
N LEU A 580 9.36 6.12 10.57
CA LEU A 580 8.76 6.60 11.82
C LEU A 580 7.24 6.47 11.81
N ASP A 581 6.68 5.61 10.95
CA ASP A 581 5.24 5.30 10.89
C ASP A 581 4.34 6.54 10.66
N ARG A 582 4.83 7.52 9.89
CA ARG A 582 4.13 8.80 9.68
C ARG A 582 3.15 8.80 8.52
N TRP A 583 3.26 7.89 7.56
CA TRP A 583 2.39 7.88 6.38
C TRP A 583 0.93 7.69 6.76
N ALA A 584 0.03 8.46 6.16
CA ALA A 584 -1.41 8.35 6.39
C ALA A 584 -1.88 6.89 6.26
N SER A 585 -2.85 6.51 7.09
CA SER A 585 -3.50 5.20 7.03
C SER A 585 -4.11 4.98 5.64
N SER A 586 -4.13 3.74 5.15
CA SER A 586 -4.95 3.36 4.00
C SER A 586 -5.76 2.11 4.29
N ARG A 587 -6.63 1.72 3.36
CA ARG A 587 -7.34 0.45 3.46
C ARG A 587 -6.35 -0.71 3.37
N PRO A 588 -6.56 -1.80 4.14
CA PRO A 588 -5.79 -3.05 4.03
C PRO A 588 -6.24 -3.87 2.81
N LEU A 589 -6.40 -3.23 1.65
CA LEU A 589 -7.11 -3.82 0.51
C LEU A 589 -6.67 -3.24 -0.83
N TRP A 590 -6.41 -4.15 -1.78
CA TRP A 590 -6.26 -3.87 -3.21
C TRP A 590 -6.57 -5.17 -3.97
N ASN A 591 -7.80 -5.31 -4.47
CA ASN A 591 -8.33 -6.63 -4.83
C ASN A 591 -8.12 -7.06 -6.30
N GLN A 592 -7.83 -6.13 -7.20
CA GLN A 592 -7.62 -6.39 -8.63
C GLN A 592 -6.73 -5.34 -9.30
N HIS A 593 -6.32 -5.58 -10.55
CA HIS A 593 -5.42 -4.65 -11.26
C HIS A 593 -6.05 -3.29 -11.53
N ALA A 594 -7.26 -3.26 -12.10
CA ALA A 594 -8.06 -2.04 -12.29
C ALA A 594 -8.84 -1.74 -11.00
N TYR A 595 -8.11 -1.28 -9.99
CA TYR A 595 -8.66 -0.93 -8.69
C TYR A 595 -9.28 0.48 -8.69
N SER A 596 -10.48 0.56 -8.13
CA SER A 596 -11.16 1.78 -7.71
C SER A 596 -11.81 1.50 -6.36
N VAL A 597 -11.86 2.47 -5.47
CA VAL A 597 -12.18 2.23 -4.04
C VAL A 597 -13.54 1.54 -3.87
N THR A 598 -14.53 1.92 -4.68
CA THR A 598 -15.91 1.44 -4.55
C THR A 598 -16.20 0.10 -5.23
N ASN A 599 -15.22 -0.54 -5.90
CA ASN A 599 -15.46 -1.83 -6.57
C ASN A 599 -15.45 -3.03 -5.60
N VAL A 600 -15.01 -2.83 -4.35
CA VAL A 600 -14.86 -3.88 -3.33
C VAL A 600 -15.06 -3.28 -1.93
N ASN A 601 -15.77 -4.01 -1.06
CA ASN A 601 -15.95 -3.64 0.35
C ASN A 601 -14.76 -4.11 1.21
N ASP A 602 -14.60 -3.57 2.42
CA ASP A 602 -13.48 -3.93 3.32
C ASP A 602 -13.50 -5.38 3.80
N ASP A 603 -14.66 -6.05 3.73
CA ASP A 603 -14.79 -7.49 4.01
C ASP A 603 -14.50 -8.38 2.78
N GLY A 604 -14.08 -7.78 1.67
CA GLY A 604 -13.78 -8.48 0.42
C GLY A 604 -15.01 -8.83 -0.43
N SER A 605 -16.22 -8.48 0.02
CA SER A 605 -17.43 -8.64 -0.80
C SER A 605 -17.45 -7.64 -1.96
N ILE A 606 -17.95 -8.09 -3.11
CA ILE A 606 -18.16 -7.22 -4.28
C ILE A 606 -19.56 -6.62 -4.17
N PRO A 607 -19.72 -5.28 -4.21
CA PRO A 607 -21.02 -4.65 -4.13
C PRO A 607 -21.95 -5.10 -5.26
N GLN A 608 -23.22 -5.31 -4.92
CA GLN A 608 -24.26 -5.50 -5.93
C GLN A 608 -24.38 -4.25 -6.80
N SER A 609 -24.67 -4.38 -8.10
CA SER A 609 -24.75 -3.20 -8.98
C SER A 609 -25.73 -2.13 -8.47
N SER A 610 -26.84 -2.52 -7.84
CA SER A 610 -27.81 -1.59 -7.23
C SER A 610 -27.32 -0.84 -5.99
N ASN A 611 -26.24 -1.31 -5.38
CA ASN A 611 -25.58 -0.68 -4.23
C ASN A 611 -24.18 -0.13 -4.60
N TRP A 612 -23.75 -0.28 -5.86
CA TRP A 612 -22.45 0.21 -6.30
C TRP A 612 -22.49 1.74 -6.35
N LEU A 613 -21.62 2.36 -5.55
CA LEU A 613 -21.41 3.80 -5.55
C LEU A 613 -20.42 4.18 -6.66
N PRO A 614 -20.80 5.04 -7.63
CA PRO A 614 -19.87 5.50 -8.66
C PRO A 614 -18.69 6.25 -8.04
N ASN A 615 -17.46 5.74 -8.21
CA ASN A 615 -16.25 6.26 -7.55
C ASN A 615 -16.01 7.74 -7.84
N TYR A 616 -16.30 8.20 -9.06
CA TYR A 616 -16.13 9.59 -9.48
C TYR A 616 -17.10 10.57 -8.83
N ALA A 617 -18.22 10.08 -8.27
CA ALA A 617 -19.26 10.91 -7.69
C ALA A 617 -19.23 10.93 -6.15
N GLN A 618 -18.32 10.19 -5.50
CA GLN A 618 -18.25 10.16 -4.04
C GLN A 618 -17.33 11.28 -3.51
N PRO A 619 -17.72 11.97 -2.42
CA PRO A 619 -16.85 12.94 -1.77
C PRO A 619 -15.50 12.35 -1.37
N GLY A 620 -14.41 13.07 -1.66
CA GLY A 620 -13.04 12.60 -1.37
C GLY A 620 -12.52 11.50 -2.30
N LEU A 621 -13.32 11.04 -3.26
CA LEU A 621 -12.89 10.12 -4.32
C LEU A 621 -12.70 10.89 -5.62
N ASN A 622 -13.11 10.34 -6.77
CA ASN A 622 -12.73 10.80 -8.11
C ASN A 622 -11.30 10.46 -8.53
N ASN A 623 -10.91 9.23 -8.21
CA ASN A 623 -9.59 8.67 -8.49
C ASN A 623 -9.66 7.29 -9.16
N PHE A 624 -8.53 6.79 -9.63
CA PHE A 624 -8.39 5.46 -10.22
C PHE A 624 -6.96 4.95 -10.02
N ARG A 625 -6.79 3.71 -9.51
CA ARG A 625 -5.49 3.17 -9.02
C ARG A 625 -4.89 4.01 -7.88
N GLN A 626 -5.76 4.48 -7.01
CA GLN A 626 -5.45 5.18 -5.77
C GLN A 626 -6.15 4.46 -4.63
N ASN A 627 -5.44 4.28 -3.51
CA ASN A 627 -6.08 3.92 -2.25
C ASN A 627 -6.47 5.18 -1.48
N VAL A 628 -7.40 5.07 -0.55
CA VAL A 628 -7.91 6.21 0.22
C VAL A 628 -7.36 6.20 1.63
N GLN A 629 -7.40 7.37 2.27
CA GLN A 629 -7.11 7.49 3.70
C GLN A 629 -8.02 6.52 4.47
N GLY A 630 -7.41 5.77 5.38
CA GLY A 630 -8.11 4.79 6.22
C GLY A 630 -8.92 5.46 7.34
N ASP A 631 -9.44 4.64 8.25
CA ASP A 631 -10.33 5.11 9.34
C ASP A 631 -9.61 5.99 10.39
N THR A 632 -8.28 5.96 10.43
CA THR A 632 -7.46 6.78 11.32
C THR A 632 -7.21 8.15 10.69
N GLY A 633 -7.53 9.22 11.43
CA GLY A 633 -7.36 10.58 10.94
C GLY A 633 -5.90 10.96 10.77
N ALA A 634 -5.61 11.88 9.84
CA ALA A 634 -4.25 12.35 9.57
C ALA A 634 -3.58 13.02 10.80
N GLU A 635 -4.38 13.54 11.74
CA GLU A 635 -3.89 14.15 12.98
C GLU A 635 -3.74 13.17 14.15
N ASP A 636 -4.23 11.93 14.03
CA ASP A 636 -4.18 10.96 15.12
C ASP A 636 -2.76 10.43 15.32
N LEU A 637 -2.24 10.57 16.54
CA LEU A 637 -0.90 10.13 16.93
C LEU A 637 -0.95 8.98 17.94
N PRO A 638 0.08 8.12 18.00
CA PRO A 638 0.26 7.18 19.08
C PRO A 638 0.86 7.84 20.34
N ASP A 639 0.72 7.16 21.48
CA ASP A 639 1.33 7.48 22.78
C ASP A 639 1.78 6.15 23.41
N ILE A 640 3.03 5.77 23.18
CA ILE A 640 3.57 4.47 23.55
C ILE A 640 4.19 4.54 24.95
N THR A 641 3.54 3.88 25.90
CA THR A 641 3.96 3.90 27.29
C THR A 641 4.63 2.60 27.70
N GLY A 642 5.62 2.73 28.59
CA GLY A 642 6.26 1.60 29.24
C GLY A 642 5.54 1.21 30.53
N LYS A 643 5.33 -0.09 30.75
CA LYS A 643 4.80 -0.62 32.02
C LYS A 643 5.60 -1.81 32.54
N THR A 644 6.25 -1.60 33.66
CA THR A 644 6.98 -2.60 34.43
C THR A 644 6.15 -3.11 35.61
N SER A 645 6.60 -4.20 36.22
CA SER A 645 5.97 -4.73 37.43
C SER A 645 7.01 -5.36 38.36
N ASP A 646 6.63 -5.66 39.60
CA ASP A 646 7.49 -6.42 40.53
C ASP A 646 7.92 -7.79 39.97
N ALA A 647 7.20 -8.32 38.97
CA ALA A 647 7.51 -9.57 38.29
C ALA A 647 8.37 -9.38 37.03
N VAL A 648 8.96 -8.19 36.80
CA VAL A 648 9.79 -7.89 35.62
C VAL A 648 10.92 -8.89 35.45
N CYS A 649 11.48 -9.39 36.55
CA CYS A 649 12.61 -10.31 36.52
C CYS A 649 12.21 -11.70 36.97
N GLN A 650 12.29 -12.67 36.08
CA GLN A 650 11.99 -14.07 36.35
C GLN A 650 13.21 -14.95 36.15
N PHE A 651 13.41 -15.94 37.03
CA PHE A 651 14.54 -16.87 36.96
C PHE A 651 14.07 -18.30 36.73
N SER A 652 14.55 -18.93 35.65
CA SER A 652 14.30 -20.34 35.33
C SER A 652 15.54 -20.98 34.71
N GLY A 653 15.89 -22.18 35.16
CA GLY A 653 16.91 -23.00 34.48
C GLY A 653 18.32 -22.36 34.36
N GLY A 654 18.66 -21.37 35.21
CA GLY A 654 19.94 -20.67 35.12
C GLY A 654 19.92 -19.41 34.25
N LYS A 655 18.78 -19.06 33.66
CA LYS A 655 18.57 -17.85 32.87
C LYS A 655 17.64 -16.88 33.60
N VAL A 656 17.84 -15.59 33.35
CA VAL A 656 16.93 -14.53 33.78
C VAL A 656 16.16 -14.04 32.57
N THR A 657 14.83 -13.99 32.67
CA THR A 657 13.94 -13.40 31.68
C THR A 657 13.45 -12.06 32.22
N LEU A 658 13.61 -11.01 31.44
CA LEU A 658 12.98 -9.72 31.68
C LEU A 658 11.66 -9.67 30.91
N THR A 659 10.58 -9.28 31.58
CA THR A 659 9.23 -9.18 30.99
C THR A 659 8.58 -7.87 31.40
N ALA A 660 8.12 -7.09 30.43
CA ALA A 660 7.37 -5.87 30.66
C ALA A 660 6.32 -5.69 29.57
N THR A 661 5.59 -4.58 29.61
CA THR A 661 4.48 -4.34 28.70
C THR A 661 4.65 -3.00 28.01
N VAL A 662 4.48 -3.00 26.70
CA VAL A 662 4.37 -1.81 25.85
C VAL A 662 2.89 -1.55 25.64
N CYS A 663 2.43 -0.36 25.97
CA CYS A 663 1.03 0.04 25.82
C CYS A 663 0.91 1.20 24.84
N ASN A 664 -0.26 1.35 24.23
CA ASN A 664 -0.56 2.50 23.38
C ASN A 664 -1.79 3.24 23.92
N ARG A 665 -1.57 4.48 24.30
CA ARG A 665 -2.57 5.40 24.85
C ARG A 665 -2.98 6.47 23.85
N GLY A 666 -2.44 6.45 22.64
CA GLY A 666 -2.78 7.42 21.61
C GLY A 666 -4.01 6.98 20.82
N ASN A 667 -4.27 7.71 19.74
CA ASN A 667 -5.42 7.50 18.86
C ASN A 667 -5.09 6.67 17.62
N ARG A 668 -3.82 6.28 17.45
CA ARG A 668 -3.32 5.56 16.28
C ARG A 668 -2.57 4.29 16.68
N THR A 669 -2.85 3.18 16.01
CA THR A 669 -2.09 1.93 16.18
C THR A 669 -0.64 2.14 15.78
N VAL A 670 0.29 1.38 16.37
CA VAL A 670 1.69 1.38 15.93
C VAL A 670 2.07 0.02 15.42
N GLY A 671 2.89 0.00 14.37
CA GLY A 671 3.35 -1.22 13.73
C GLY A 671 4.07 -2.16 14.67
N ALA A 672 4.22 -3.39 14.21
CA ALA A 672 4.95 -4.41 14.94
C ALA A 672 6.44 -4.07 15.05
N ALA A 673 7.17 -4.89 15.82
CA ALA A 673 8.58 -4.68 16.09
C ALA A 673 8.90 -3.33 16.76
N MET A 674 7.97 -2.82 17.59
CA MET A 674 8.21 -1.65 18.46
C MET A 674 9.30 -1.99 19.49
N PRO A 675 10.45 -1.26 19.49
CA PRO A 675 11.55 -1.57 20.39
C PRO A 675 11.28 -1.15 21.84
N ALA A 676 11.72 -1.98 22.77
CA ALA A 676 11.75 -1.70 24.20
C ALA A 676 13.09 -2.14 24.79
N THR A 677 13.88 -1.19 25.27
CA THR A 677 15.22 -1.45 25.82
C THR A 677 15.19 -1.43 27.34
N PHE A 678 15.81 -2.46 27.93
CA PHE A 678 15.98 -2.60 29.37
C PHE A 678 17.39 -2.14 29.78
N TYR A 679 17.45 -1.26 30.76
CA TYR A 679 18.68 -0.69 31.33
C TYR A 679 18.86 -1.11 32.79
N LYS A 680 20.12 -1.26 33.20
CA LYS A 680 20.48 -1.36 34.61
C LYS A 680 20.68 0.04 35.19
N GLY A 681 19.74 0.50 36.01
CA GLY A 681 19.76 1.83 36.61
C GLY A 681 19.25 2.90 35.65
N ASN A 682 19.92 4.06 35.61
CA ASN A 682 19.50 5.19 34.78
C ASN A 682 19.86 4.94 33.30
N PRO A 683 18.92 5.08 32.35
CA PRO A 683 19.20 4.93 30.92
C PRO A 683 20.36 5.82 30.41
N THR A 684 20.59 6.99 31.03
CA THR A 684 21.68 7.90 30.64
C THR A 684 23.09 7.33 30.93
N ASP A 685 23.20 6.31 31.78
CA ASP A 685 24.47 5.59 32.01
C ASP A 685 24.78 4.56 30.89
N ASN A 686 23.83 4.32 29.98
CA ASN A 686 23.93 3.41 28.84
C ASN A 686 24.32 1.95 29.21
N ASN A 687 23.86 1.48 30.38
CA ASN A 687 24.06 0.10 30.82
C ASN A 687 22.92 -0.80 30.30
N ILE A 688 22.92 -1.07 28.99
CA ILE A 688 21.91 -1.91 28.33
C ILE A 688 22.01 -3.35 28.82
N LEU A 689 20.86 -3.90 29.24
CA LEU A 689 20.69 -5.30 29.57
C LEU A 689 20.29 -6.11 28.32
N CYS A 690 19.30 -5.62 27.60
CA CYS A 690 18.80 -6.18 26.35
C CYS A 690 17.82 -5.20 25.67
N THR A 691 17.51 -5.47 24.40
CA THR A 691 16.39 -4.84 23.67
C THR A 691 15.45 -5.95 23.22
N SER A 692 14.15 -5.73 23.38
CA SER A 692 13.06 -6.61 22.93
C SER A 692 12.15 -5.85 21.98
N TYR A 693 11.33 -6.57 21.22
CA TYR A 693 10.43 -6.00 20.23
C TYR A 693 9.03 -6.60 20.41
N THR A 694 7.98 -5.83 20.10
CA THR A 694 6.61 -6.37 20.05
C THR A 694 6.46 -7.35 18.88
N GLU A 695 5.71 -8.44 19.08
CA GLU A 695 5.48 -9.45 18.03
C GLU A 695 4.43 -9.03 16.99
N GLY A 696 3.55 -8.09 17.35
CA GLY A 696 2.49 -7.55 16.50
C GLY A 696 2.30 -6.05 16.73
N PRO A 697 1.36 -5.43 15.98
CA PRO A 697 1.04 -4.02 16.14
C PRO A 697 0.46 -3.74 17.53
N VAL A 698 0.80 -2.60 18.12
CA VAL A 698 0.31 -2.15 19.43
C VAL A 698 -1.00 -1.37 19.23
N PRO A 699 -2.18 -1.96 19.51
CA PRO A 699 -3.45 -1.34 19.16
C PRO A 699 -3.79 -0.20 20.11
N VAL A 700 -4.60 0.74 19.63
CA VAL A 700 -5.16 1.85 20.43
C VAL A 700 -5.82 1.34 21.71
N GLY A 701 -5.39 1.89 22.85
CA GLY A 701 -5.84 1.49 24.18
C GLY A 701 -5.34 0.13 24.66
N GLY A 702 -4.63 -0.61 23.82
CA GLY A 702 -4.12 -1.93 24.14
C GLY A 702 -2.67 -1.95 24.61
N CYS A 703 -2.22 -3.17 24.89
CA CYS A 703 -0.88 -3.43 25.41
C CYS A 703 -0.36 -4.79 24.90
N LEU A 704 0.94 -4.86 24.62
CA LEU A 704 1.64 -6.09 24.26
C LEU A 704 2.80 -6.37 25.21
N GLU A 705 3.00 -7.64 25.54
CA GLU A 705 4.15 -8.08 26.35
C GLU A 705 5.42 -8.09 25.50
N VAL A 706 6.53 -7.65 26.09
CA VAL A 706 7.88 -7.77 25.54
C VAL A 706 8.76 -8.52 26.51
N SER A 707 9.65 -9.38 25.99
CA SER A 707 10.55 -10.13 26.85
C SER A 707 11.89 -10.46 26.22
N CYS A 708 12.93 -10.52 27.05
CA CYS A 708 14.28 -10.89 26.64
C CYS A 708 14.95 -11.78 27.69
N GLU A 709 15.96 -12.56 27.29
CA GLU A 709 16.80 -13.32 28.22
C GLU A 709 18.15 -12.63 28.45
N ILE A 710 18.62 -12.63 29.70
CA ILE A 710 19.96 -12.16 30.07
C ILE A 710 20.74 -13.24 30.84
N GLY A 711 22.07 -13.12 30.82
CA GLY A 711 22.99 -14.10 31.43
C GLY A 711 23.34 -13.86 32.90
N GLU A 712 22.90 -12.76 33.49
CA GLU A 712 23.35 -12.32 34.82
C GLU A 712 22.20 -12.26 35.83
N LYS A 713 22.49 -12.52 37.10
CA LYS A 713 21.54 -12.24 38.19
C LYS A 713 21.44 -10.72 38.37
N LEU A 714 20.21 -10.23 38.50
CA LEU A 714 19.95 -8.82 38.74
C LEU A 714 19.53 -8.55 40.18
N ASP A 715 20.09 -7.49 40.73
CA ASP A 715 19.62 -6.74 41.88
C ASP A 715 19.74 -5.22 41.59
N GLY A 716 18.84 -4.42 42.16
CA GLY A 716 18.78 -2.98 41.94
C GLY A 716 17.66 -2.55 40.98
N THR A 717 17.78 -1.35 40.42
CA THR A 717 16.76 -0.77 39.54
C THR A 717 16.93 -1.26 38.11
N VAL A 718 15.83 -1.74 37.53
CA VAL A 718 15.70 -2.01 36.10
C VAL A 718 14.77 -0.96 35.53
N THR A 719 15.20 -0.31 34.46
CA THR A 719 14.42 0.72 33.76
C THR A 719 14.14 0.23 32.35
N MET A 720 12.89 0.30 31.91
CA MET A 720 12.52 0.08 30.52
C MET A 720 12.27 1.42 29.85
N VAL A 721 12.74 1.56 28.62
CA VAL A 721 12.40 2.67 27.71
C VAL A 721 11.79 2.07 26.45
N VAL A 722 10.57 2.46 26.12
CA VAL A 722 9.88 2.03 24.88
C VAL A 722 10.11 3.04 23.76
N ASN A 723 9.94 2.60 22.50
CA ASN A 723 10.37 3.34 21.31
C ASN A 723 11.88 3.68 21.35
N ASP A 724 12.67 2.78 21.94
CA ASP A 724 14.13 2.92 22.08
C ASP A 724 14.82 1.60 21.74
N ASP A 725 15.64 1.61 20.69
CA ASP A 725 16.44 0.47 20.24
C ASP A 725 17.77 0.28 20.99
N GLY A 726 18.04 1.12 22.01
CA GLY A 726 19.28 1.12 22.79
C GLY A 726 20.43 1.83 22.08
N GLN A 727 20.20 2.38 20.90
CA GLN A 727 21.15 3.17 20.11
C GLN A 727 20.60 4.59 19.85
N GLY A 728 19.45 4.93 20.44
CA GLY A 728 18.75 6.20 20.25
C GLY A 728 17.88 6.24 18.99
N GLY A 729 17.64 5.10 18.34
CA GLY A 729 16.69 4.96 17.24
C GLY A 729 15.26 4.86 17.76
N LYS A 730 14.36 5.61 17.11
CA LYS A 730 12.90 5.56 17.28
C LYS A 730 12.26 4.95 16.02
N THR A 731 11.10 4.32 16.17
CA THR A 731 10.31 3.74 15.07
C THR A 731 8.94 4.41 14.90
N THR A 732 8.54 5.30 15.81
CA THR A 732 7.32 6.10 15.67
C THR A 732 7.49 7.52 16.20
N VAL A 733 6.71 8.46 15.67
CA VAL A 733 6.45 9.77 16.30
C VAL A 733 5.24 9.64 17.22
N GLU A 734 5.28 10.29 18.39
CA GLU A 734 4.28 10.18 19.45
C GLU A 734 3.83 11.56 19.89
N CYS A 735 2.63 11.69 20.46
CA CYS A 735 2.17 12.98 21.00
C CYS A 735 2.81 13.32 22.36
N ASN A 736 3.29 12.31 23.10
CA ASN A 736 4.02 12.44 24.35
C ASN A 736 5.13 11.40 24.35
N ASP A 737 6.40 11.83 24.39
CA ASP A 737 7.55 10.91 24.47
C ASP A 737 8.25 10.95 25.84
N ASP A 738 7.74 11.74 26.79
CA ASP A 738 8.26 11.86 28.15
C ASP A 738 7.77 10.70 29.07
N ASN A 739 6.75 9.96 28.65
CA ASN A 739 6.13 8.86 29.40
C ASN A 739 6.56 7.45 28.90
N ASN A 740 7.53 7.37 27.99
CA ASN A 740 8.06 6.10 27.47
C ASN A 740 8.88 5.29 28.49
N THR A 741 9.21 5.88 29.64
CA THR A 741 10.12 5.29 30.63
C THR A 741 9.37 4.82 31.87
N ASP A 742 9.59 3.58 32.27
CA ASP A 742 9.14 3.06 33.57
C ASP A 742 10.24 2.23 34.26
N ALA A 743 10.28 2.23 35.59
CA ALA A 743 11.35 1.64 36.37
C ALA A 743 10.85 0.91 37.63
N VAL A 744 11.48 -0.22 37.91
CA VAL A 744 11.19 -1.03 39.11
C VAL A 744 12.47 -1.43 39.82
N THR A 745 12.44 -1.39 41.15
CA THR A 745 13.58 -1.82 41.98
C THR A 745 13.38 -3.25 42.46
N ILE A 746 14.21 -4.16 41.96
CA ILE A 746 14.17 -5.58 42.31
C ILE A 746 15.22 -5.94 43.35
N LYS A 747 14.82 -6.73 44.35
CA LYS A 747 15.73 -7.29 45.36
C LYS A 747 16.32 -8.63 44.92
N GLU A 748 15.49 -9.45 44.29
CA GLU A 748 15.85 -10.71 43.67
C GLU A 748 14.81 -11.07 42.60
N CYS A 749 15.22 -11.81 41.57
CA CYS A 749 14.31 -12.26 40.51
C CYS A 749 13.41 -13.39 41.01
N VAL A 750 12.15 -13.35 40.57
CA VAL A 750 11.11 -14.29 41.00
C VAL A 750 11.34 -15.66 40.33
N PRO A 751 11.37 -16.79 41.07
CA PRO A 751 11.45 -18.10 40.45
C PRO A 751 10.19 -18.39 39.61
N LEU A 752 10.37 -18.74 38.33
CA LEU A 752 9.29 -19.29 37.49
C LEU A 752 8.85 -20.63 38.09
N LYS A 753 7.56 -20.75 38.40
CA LYS A 753 6.97 -21.96 39.01
C LYS A 753 6.73 -23.08 38.03
#